data_AF-A0A381SCQ7-F1
#
_entry.id   AF-A0A381SCQ7-F1
#
_cell.length_a   1.000
_cell.length_b   1.000
_cell.length_c   1.000
_cell.angle_alpha   90.00
_cell.angle_beta   90.00
_cell.angle_gamma   90.00
#
_symmetry.space_group_name_H-M   'P 1'
#
loop_
_entity.id
_entity.type
_entity.pdbx_description
1 polymer ?
#
loop_
_entity_poly.entity_id
_entity_poly.type
_entity_poly.pdbx_seq_one_letter_code
_entity_poly.pdbx_strand_id
1 'polypeptide(L)'
;MSNHPEFTSLEDPDKTSLAARITEVYWRRVRETGLGEKQAKAMRSELRSQVAACLNHFQSASPQDVTALEENLESYDRLRRATGISRRLLEEPSRLLPGVLGHVQALAEATLGAIPALFGFVTGFLPYAVTKTYVSRTTEPEAKSTRPTNGQILVGVLSFSIVYGGLVGLVASRFSDQATVLMTVLLITTGPFTLGYVKRMRTIVAHVGDRTASWFKLKAVTRLRQAQSELVGELDILRNRYREEVLGWDPLPANSSSRKPSIRPAVIRVFVIGLLTASAVLFIRGYMDRPIQGLPLGPSPWQALRTIDPEEAERELLRDAQGVLLAAQQLDRLEEQMADLRADFSRGERDLLTQEDQDEIRGLLLAYLDLRTALLKTIWLYRGENTGAAAGTDDQLETNAFLTAYAASALLVEKAWLIYDTFRDDPVTSQQLDLGDLAWGIPAGTFSNIGASLSNETVMSELQMARRRFDSVEFRVPQDAPWTNLETRAALAHPTLDEVFDGIGRRRLERAFQDLTRQILAPVDQITPATSMAISRFRFKERPPHRGLISPEQLEDIRAQLQPGDILVERRNWYISNSLLPGFWPHTALYLGSYEELQELGITTDPRVAPHMSDFQGQNELGDEFAVIEAIGEGVIFTSFEQSVGEADAVAIFRPNLSDEDLREALGRALSHRGKEYDFDFDFETTDRLVCTELIFRTYDGILEIPPMRSIMGKPRMAANDYVRLWADGLES
;
A
#
# COMPACT_ATOMS: atom_id res chain seq x y z
N MET A 1 -9.68 22.97 -12.46
CA MET A 1 -10.95 23.40 -13.09
C MET A 1 -12.10 22.69 -12.38
N SER A 2 -12.61 23.31 -11.30
CA SER A 2 -13.93 23.98 -11.20
C SER A 2 -15.16 23.05 -11.32
N ASN A 3 -15.89 22.88 -10.21
CA ASN A 3 -17.35 23.02 -10.15
C ASN A 3 -17.85 22.78 -8.71
N HIS A 4 -17.77 23.81 -7.87
CA HIS A 4 -18.65 23.95 -6.70
C HIS A 4 -19.67 25.04 -7.04
N PRO A 5 -20.98 24.75 -7.07
CA PRO A 5 -21.98 25.77 -7.34
C PRO A 5 -22.24 26.58 -6.07
N GLU A 6 -22.20 27.90 -6.24
CA GLU A 6 -22.92 28.92 -5.48
C GLU A 6 -22.86 28.89 -3.95
N PHE A 7 -21.86 29.57 -3.36
CA PHE A 7 -22.14 30.58 -2.35
C PHE A 7 -21.24 31.77 -2.62
N THR A 8 -21.87 32.82 -3.14
CA THR A 8 -21.30 34.10 -3.52
C THR A 8 -20.38 34.67 -2.44
N SER A 9 -19.19 35.09 -2.86
CA SER A 9 -18.35 36.06 -2.17
C SER A 9 -19.14 37.36 -1.98
N LEU A 10 -19.76 37.53 -0.83
CA LEU A 10 -20.17 38.84 -0.31
C LEU A 10 -19.19 39.23 0.78
N GLU A 11 -17.98 39.58 0.37
CA GLU A 11 -16.91 40.05 1.27
C GLU A 11 -16.77 41.58 1.29
N ASP A 12 -17.69 42.32 0.65
CA ASP A 12 -17.73 43.78 0.73
C ASP A 12 -18.94 44.25 1.58
N PRO A 13 -18.76 44.57 2.88
CA PRO A 13 -19.84 45.04 3.75
C PRO A 13 -20.48 46.33 3.24
N ASP A 14 -19.77 47.13 2.43
CA ASP A 14 -20.25 48.39 1.88
C ASP A 14 -21.25 48.19 0.72
N LYS A 15 -21.33 46.97 0.15
CA LYS A 15 -22.26 46.61 -0.94
C LYS A 15 -23.46 45.77 -0.48
N THR A 16 -23.53 45.39 0.79
CA THR A 16 -24.56 44.47 1.30
C THR A 16 -25.62 45.24 2.07
N SER A 17 -26.91 45.10 1.71
CA SER A 17 -27.98 45.85 2.39
C SER A 17 -28.01 45.59 3.90
N LEU A 18 -28.31 46.60 4.72
CA LEU A 18 -28.40 46.49 6.18
C LEU A 18 -29.27 45.29 6.62
N ALA A 19 -30.42 45.14 5.95
CA ALA A 19 -31.33 44.02 6.17
C ALA A 19 -30.67 42.65 5.94
N ALA A 20 -29.79 42.52 4.95
CA ALA A 20 -29.05 41.29 4.71
C ALA A 20 -28.06 41.01 5.84
N ARG A 21 -27.28 42.02 6.25
CA ARG A 21 -26.29 41.89 7.34
C ARG A 21 -26.96 41.50 8.67
N ILE A 22 -28.12 42.09 8.99
CA ILE A 22 -28.91 41.75 10.17
C ILE A 22 -29.49 40.34 10.08
N THR A 23 -30.03 39.98 8.91
CA THR A 23 -30.57 38.63 8.67
C THR A 23 -29.52 37.55 8.94
N GLU A 24 -28.26 37.79 8.54
CA GLU A 24 -27.16 36.86 8.80
C GLU A 24 -26.86 36.68 10.30
N VAL A 25 -26.84 37.76 11.07
CA VAL A 25 -26.63 37.69 12.53
C VAL A 25 -27.79 36.94 13.20
N TYR A 26 -29.02 37.18 12.74
CA TYR A 26 -30.23 36.60 13.31
C TYR A 26 -30.46 35.12 12.92
N TRP A 27 -29.96 34.71 11.76
CA TRP A 27 -30.16 33.38 11.17
C TRP A 27 -29.75 32.22 12.08
N ARG A 28 -28.74 32.42 12.93
CA ARG A 28 -28.26 31.42 13.90
C ARG A 28 -29.38 30.91 14.81
N ARG A 29 -30.27 31.80 15.27
CA ARG A 29 -31.38 31.46 16.17
C ARG A 29 -32.47 30.66 15.46
N VAL A 30 -32.71 30.96 14.18
CA VAL A 30 -33.67 30.22 13.35
C VAL A 30 -33.19 28.79 13.09
N ARG A 31 -31.89 28.58 12.90
CA ARG A 31 -31.33 27.22 12.72
C ARG A 31 -31.43 26.32 13.97
N GLU A 32 -31.47 26.88 15.17
CA GLU A 32 -31.65 26.11 16.42
C GLU A 32 -33.02 25.42 16.50
N THR A 33 -33.97 25.75 15.61
CA THR A 33 -35.27 25.10 15.50
C THR A 33 -35.25 23.75 14.75
N GLY A 34 -34.12 23.38 14.10
CA GLY A 34 -33.93 22.05 13.52
C GLY A 34 -34.43 21.83 12.08
N LEU A 35 -34.58 22.90 11.30
CA LEU A 35 -35.14 22.86 9.94
C LEU A 35 -34.23 22.19 8.89
N GLY A 36 -34.84 21.51 7.90
CA GLY A 36 -34.15 20.89 6.77
C GLY A 36 -33.63 21.90 5.73
N GLU A 37 -32.69 21.49 4.87
CA GLU A 37 -31.91 22.38 3.99
C GLU A 37 -32.73 23.19 2.97
N LYS A 38 -33.76 22.58 2.36
CA LYS A 38 -34.68 23.30 1.44
C LYS A 38 -35.58 24.30 2.16
N GLN A 39 -36.11 23.93 3.33
CA GLN A 39 -36.92 24.83 4.16
C GLN A 39 -36.09 25.99 4.70
N ALA A 40 -34.83 25.73 5.06
CA ALA A 40 -33.87 26.73 5.49
C ALA A 40 -33.60 27.78 4.40
N LYS A 41 -33.44 27.38 3.13
CA LYS A 41 -33.22 28.35 2.04
C LYS A 41 -34.43 29.26 1.80
N ALA A 42 -35.64 28.69 1.80
CA ALA A 42 -36.88 29.44 1.64
C ALA A 42 -37.11 30.43 2.80
N MET A 43 -36.96 29.96 4.04
CA MET A 43 -37.12 30.79 5.23
C MET A 43 -36.08 31.91 5.34
N ARG A 44 -34.85 31.72 4.85
CA ARG A 44 -33.83 32.77 4.87
C ARG A 44 -34.20 33.95 3.98
N SER A 45 -34.79 33.67 2.81
CA SER A 45 -35.27 34.70 1.89
C SER A 45 -36.46 35.46 2.50
N GLU A 46 -37.38 34.73 3.14
CA GLU A 46 -38.55 35.33 3.79
C GLU A 46 -38.15 36.20 4.99
N LEU A 47 -37.25 35.70 5.85
CA LEU A 47 -36.71 36.45 6.98
C LEU A 47 -36.05 37.75 6.53
N ARG A 48 -35.28 37.72 5.44
CA ARG A 48 -34.66 38.93 4.89
C ARG A 48 -35.67 40.00 4.48
N SER A 49 -36.78 39.57 3.88
CA SER A 49 -37.87 40.46 3.50
C SER A 49 -38.52 41.10 4.73
N GLN A 50 -38.81 40.29 5.77
CA GLN A 50 -39.42 40.78 7.01
C GLN A 50 -38.49 41.73 7.79
N VAL A 51 -37.20 41.42 7.85
CA VAL A 51 -36.20 42.31 8.46
C VAL A 51 -36.13 43.64 7.71
N ALA A 52 -36.17 43.65 6.38
CA ALA A 52 -36.21 44.88 5.59
C ALA A 52 -37.46 45.73 5.86
N ALA A 53 -38.63 45.09 5.97
CA ALA A 53 -39.88 45.78 6.30
C ALA A 53 -39.84 46.43 7.70
N CYS A 54 -39.29 45.71 8.68
CA CYS A 54 -39.08 46.21 10.05
C CYS A 54 -38.14 47.43 10.07
N LEU A 55 -37.00 47.35 9.38
CA LEU A 55 -36.03 48.45 9.32
C LEU A 55 -36.59 49.68 8.62
N ASN A 56 -37.30 49.51 7.50
CA ASN A 56 -37.90 50.63 6.77
C ASN A 56 -38.95 51.39 7.61
N HIS A 57 -39.67 50.68 8.48
CA HIS A 57 -40.62 51.30 9.40
C HIS A 57 -39.90 52.13 10.48
N PHE A 58 -38.90 51.56 11.15
CA PHE A 58 -38.17 52.29 12.18
C PHE A 58 -37.25 53.38 11.62
N GLN A 59 -36.86 53.30 10.35
CA GLN A 59 -36.14 54.39 9.67
C GLN A 59 -36.96 55.68 9.63
N SER A 60 -38.29 55.60 9.57
CA SER A 60 -39.18 56.75 9.59
C SER A 60 -39.74 57.05 10.99
N ALA A 61 -40.07 56.02 11.78
CA ALA A 61 -40.69 56.16 13.09
C ALA A 61 -39.70 56.47 14.22
N SER A 62 -38.48 55.93 14.17
CA SER A 62 -37.45 56.11 15.21
C SER A 62 -36.03 55.98 14.61
N PRO A 63 -35.57 56.99 13.84
CA PRO A 63 -34.29 56.91 13.12
C PRO A 63 -33.08 56.64 14.03
N GLN A 64 -33.16 57.07 15.29
CA GLN A 64 -32.11 56.88 16.29
C GLN A 64 -31.89 55.39 16.62
N ASP A 65 -32.94 54.58 16.66
CA ASP A 65 -32.86 53.15 16.97
C ASP A 65 -32.18 52.38 15.83
N VAL A 66 -32.45 52.77 14.57
CA VAL A 66 -31.79 52.16 13.40
C VAL A 66 -30.32 52.57 13.33
N THR A 67 -30.01 53.84 13.64
CA THR A 67 -28.62 54.33 13.69
C THR A 67 -27.81 53.61 14.78
N ALA A 68 -28.38 53.44 15.97
CA ALA A 68 -27.73 52.69 17.06
C ALA A 68 -27.49 51.22 16.69
N LEU A 69 -28.46 50.59 16.01
CA LEU A 69 -28.34 49.22 15.52
C LEU A 69 -27.25 49.09 14.45
N GLU A 70 -27.12 50.07 13.54
CA GLU A 70 -26.05 50.14 12.55
C GLU A 70 -24.67 50.25 13.23
N GLU A 71 -24.51 51.15 14.21
CA GLU A 71 -23.27 51.34 14.97
C GLU A 71 -22.85 50.07 15.75
N ASN A 72 -23.81 49.38 16.36
CA ASN A 72 -23.58 48.13 17.08
C ASN A 72 -23.22 46.98 16.13
N LEU A 73 -23.89 46.90 14.97
CA LEU A 73 -23.55 45.94 13.92
C LEU A 73 -22.17 46.20 13.33
N GLU A 74 -21.78 47.46 13.12
CA GLU A 74 -20.43 47.82 12.69
C GLU A 74 -19.38 47.47 13.73
N SER A 75 -19.67 47.70 15.01
CA SER A 75 -18.78 47.35 16.12
C SER A 75 -18.59 45.83 16.23
N TYR A 76 -19.66 45.06 16.02
CA TYR A 76 -19.59 43.60 15.89
C TYR A 76 -18.75 43.17 14.66
N ASP A 77 -18.97 43.76 13.49
CA ASP A 77 -18.21 43.44 12.27
C ASP A 77 -16.72 43.82 12.38
N ARG A 78 -16.40 44.93 13.06
CA ARG A 78 -15.02 45.33 13.38
C ARG A 78 -14.36 44.32 14.33
N LEU A 79 -15.05 43.92 15.40
CA LEU A 79 -14.56 42.91 16.35
C LEU A 79 -14.34 41.56 15.67
N ARG A 80 -15.23 41.14 14.77
CA ARG A 80 -15.10 39.92 13.98
C ARG A 80 -13.89 39.97 13.04
N ARG A 81 -13.70 41.08 12.32
CA ARG A 81 -12.56 41.28 11.41
C ARG A 81 -11.23 41.29 12.17
N ALA A 82 -11.13 42.04 13.27
CA ALA A 82 -9.94 42.13 14.10
C ALA A 82 -9.52 40.78 14.71
N THR A 83 -10.48 39.90 14.98
CA THR A 83 -10.21 38.58 15.56
C THR A 83 -9.87 37.52 14.51
N GLY A 84 -10.10 37.78 13.23
CA GLY A 84 -9.81 36.84 12.13
C GLY A 84 -10.61 35.53 12.22
N ILE A 85 -11.76 35.54 12.93
CA ILE A 85 -12.60 34.36 13.11
C ILE A 85 -13.51 34.22 11.88
N SER A 86 -13.46 33.06 11.21
CA SER A 86 -14.31 32.77 10.06
C SER A 86 -15.79 32.81 10.47
N ARG A 87 -16.67 33.38 9.61
CA ARG A 87 -18.14 33.40 9.86
C ARG A 87 -18.70 31.98 10.05
N ARG A 88 -18.14 31.00 9.34
CA ARG A 88 -18.51 29.57 9.41
C ARG A 88 -18.42 28.99 10.83
N LEU A 89 -17.45 29.42 11.63
CA LEU A 89 -17.29 29.00 13.04
C LEU A 89 -18.44 29.42 13.96
N LEU A 90 -19.16 30.48 13.61
CA LEU A 90 -20.30 31.00 14.37
C LEU A 90 -21.64 30.42 13.91
N GLU A 91 -21.72 29.96 12.65
CA GLU A 91 -22.97 29.56 11.97
C GLU A 91 -23.22 28.04 11.95
N GLU A 92 -22.18 27.20 12.09
CA GLU A 92 -22.33 25.75 12.05
C GLU A 92 -22.21 25.12 13.45
N PRO A 93 -23.31 24.62 14.04
CA PRO A 93 -23.21 23.72 15.18
C PRO A 93 -22.63 22.42 14.65
N SER A 94 -21.32 22.24 14.80
CA SER A 94 -20.73 20.93 14.62
C SER A 94 -21.58 19.92 15.41
N ARG A 95 -21.96 18.80 14.80
CA ARG A 95 -22.43 17.62 15.57
C ARG A 95 -21.30 17.00 16.43
N LEU A 96 -20.24 17.77 16.69
CA LEU A 96 -19.14 17.48 17.58
C LEU A 96 -19.43 18.08 18.96
N LEU A 97 -18.99 17.39 20.00
CA LEU A 97 -19.07 17.86 21.38
C LEU A 97 -18.33 19.19 21.59
N PRO A 98 -18.74 20.01 22.58
CA PRO A 98 -18.04 21.25 22.91
C PRO A 98 -16.67 20.97 23.56
N GLY A 99 -15.72 21.88 23.36
CA GLY A 99 -14.39 21.82 23.98
C GLY A 99 -13.51 20.67 23.45
N VAL A 100 -12.61 20.15 24.30
CA VAL A 100 -11.65 19.07 23.98
C VAL A 100 -12.36 17.81 23.46
N LEU A 101 -13.55 17.51 24.00
CA LEU A 101 -14.34 16.33 23.62
C LEU A 101 -14.73 16.32 22.14
N GLY A 102 -14.83 17.48 21.49
CA GLY A 102 -15.10 17.55 20.05
C GLY A 102 -13.94 17.04 19.20
N HIS A 103 -12.70 17.26 19.63
CA HIS A 103 -11.50 16.73 18.96
C HIS A 103 -11.33 15.23 19.21
N VAL A 104 -11.59 14.78 20.44
CA VAL A 104 -11.62 13.34 20.78
C VAL A 104 -12.66 12.60 19.95
N GLN A 105 -13.88 13.16 19.82
CA GLN A 105 -14.91 12.59 18.97
C GLN A 105 -14.48 12.59 17.49
N ALA A 106 -13.91 13.68 16.98
CA ALA A 106 -13.46 13.77 15.59
C ALA A 106 -12.37 12.74 15.28
N LEU A 107 -11.39 12.60 16.17
CA LEU A 107 -10.32 11.63 16.05
C LEU A 107 -10.88 10.20 16.12
N ALA A 108 -11.76 9.90 17.08
CA ALA A 108 -12.38 8.58 17.20
C ALA A 108 -13.26 8.22 15.99
N GLU A 109 -14.07 9.15 15.49
CA GLU A 109 -14.87 8.94 14.28
C GLU A 109 -13.96 8.73 13.05
N ALA A 110 -12.84 9.46 12.97
CA ALA A 110 -11.85 9.32 11.90
C ALA A 110 -11.14 7.98 11.93
N THR A 111 -10.53 7.61 13.06
CA THR A 111 -9.71 6.40 13.19
C THR A 111 -10.56 5.14 13.13
N LEU A 112 -11.62 5.06 13.93
CA LEU A 112 -12.50 3.88 13.94
C LEU A 112 -13.22 3.73 12.59
N GLY A 113 -13.71 4.84 12.02
CA GLY A 113 -14.46 4.79 10.76
C GLY A 113 -13.62 4.46 9.51
N ALA A 114 -12.29 4.57 9.57
CA ALA A 114 -11.43 4.35 8.41
C ALA A 114 -11.50 2.89 7.92
N ILE A 115 -11.47 1.92 8.84
CA ILE A 115 -11.47 0.48 8.51
C ILE A 115 -12.77 0.05 7.80
N PRO A 116 -13.98 0.28 8.36
CA PRO A 116 -15.22 -0.07 7.67
C PRO A 116 -15.45 0.76 6.41
N ALA A 117 -14.94 2.01 6.32
CA ALA A 117 -15.01 2.79 5.09
C ALA A 117 -14.10 2.25 3.98
N LEU A 118 -12.90 1.80 4.32
CA LEU A 118 -11.99 1.14 3.37
C LEU A 118 -12.58 -0.18 2.88
N PHE A 119 -13.11 -1.00 3.80
CA PHE A 119 -13.78 -2.25 3.46
C PHE A 119 -14.95 -2.03 2.50
N GLY A 120 -15.84 -1.08 2.82
CA GLY A 120 -16.98 -0.74 1.96
C GLY A 120 -16.58 -0.08 0.64
N PHE A 121 -15.45 0.64 0.60
CA PHE A 121 -14.88 1.16 -0.64
C PHE A 121 -14.41 0.00 -1.54
N VAL A 122 -13.59 -0.91 -1.03
CA VAL A 122 -13.06 -2.03 -1.81
C VAL A 122 -14.18 -2.91 -2.38
N THR A 123 -15.18 -3.25 -1.56
CA THR A 123 -16.28 -4.13 -1.98
C THR A 123 -17.33 -3.41 -2.84
N GLY A 124 -17.52 -2.11 -2.63
CA GLY A 124 -18.54 -1.30 -3.31
C GLY A 124 -18.05 -0.50 -4.51
N PHE A 125 -16.74 -0.36 -4.72
CA PHE A 125 -16.17 0.51 -5.77
C PHE A 125 -16.57 0.05 -7.17
N LEU A 126 -16.36 -1.23 -7.47
CA LEU A 126 -16.65 -1.78 -8.80
C LEU A 126 -18.15 -1.66 -9.18
N PRO A 127 -19.12 -2.14 -8.37
CA PRO A 127 -20.53 -2.01 -8.73
C PRO A 127 -20.99 -0.54 -8.78
N TYR A 128 -20.41 0.33 -7.95
CA TYR A 128 -20.66 1.77 -8.01
C TYR A 128 -20.13 2.40 -9.31
N ALA A 129 -18.89 2.08 -9.71
CA ALA A 129 -18.28 2.60 -10.93
C ALA A 129 -19.05 2.16 -12.18
N VAL A 130 -19.45 0.89 -12.25
CA VAL A 130 -20.30 0.36 -13.34
C VAL A 130 -21.63 1.10 -13.42
N THR A 131 -22.32 1.24 -12.28
CA THR A 131 -23.60 1.98 -12.21
C THR A 131 -23.42 3.43 -12.62
N LYS A 132 -22.37 4.10 -12.15
CA LYS A 132 -22.09 5.52 -12.44
C LYS A 132 -21.78 5.74 -13.91
N THR A 133 -20.97 4.88 -14.52
CA THR A 133 -20.64 4.95 -15.96
C THR A 133 -21.89 4.76 -16.81
N TYR A 134 -22.75 3.80 -16.47
CA TYR A 134 -24.03 3.60 -17.14
C TYR A 134 -24.95 4.82 -17.01
N VAL A 135 -25.11 5.37 -15.81
CA VAL A 135 -25.89 6.60 -15.57
C VAL A 135 -25.34 7.77 -16.39
N SER A 136 -24.02 7.96 -16.44
CA SER A 136 -23.40 9.06 -17.18
C SER A 136 -23.56 8.95 -18.70
N ARG A 137 -23.70 7.72 -19.23
CA ARG A 137 -23.93 7.48 -20.67
C ARG A 137 -25.40 7.58 -21.08
N THR A 138 -26.32 7.44 -20.13
CA THR A 138 -27.77 7.37 -20.39
C THR A 138 -28.53 8.63 -19.99
N THR A 139 -27.87 9.60 -19.34
CA THR A 139 -28.50 10.85 -18.91
C THR A 139 -28.11 11.98 -19.86
N GLU A 140 -29.08 12.57 -20.56
CA GLU A 140 -28.84 13.76 -21.39
C GLU A 140 -28.41 14.97 -20.53
N PRO A 141 -27.51 15.85 -21.03
CA PRO A 141 -26.96 16.97 -20.25
C PRO A 141 -28.01 17.93 -19.67
N GLU A 142 -29.17 18.07 -20.33
CA GLU A 142 -30.23 19.00 -19.96
C GLU A 142 -31.28 18.40 -19.00
N ALA A 143 -31.34 17.08 -18.87
CA ALA A 143 -32.32 16.37 -18.05
C ALA A 143 -31.72 15.90 -16.71
N LYS A 144 -31.18 16.82 -15.90
CA LYS A 144 -30.83 16.54 -14.49
C LYS A 144 -32.10 16.46 -13.63
N SER A 145 -32.96 15.49 -13.93
CA SER A 145 -33.96 14.98 -12.99
C SER A 145 -33.25 14.53 -11.72
N THR A 146 -33.75 14.95 -10.56
CA THR A 146 -33.22 14.55 -9.24
C THR A 146 -33.54 13.09 -8.89
N ARG A 147 -34.30 12.37 -9.74
CA ARG A 147 -34.66 10.96 -9.52
C ARG A 147 -34.05 10.05 -10.60
N PRO A 148 -33.41 8.93 -10.19
CA PRO A 148 -32.87 7.95 -11.13
C PRO A 148 -34.01 7.28 -11.92
N THR A 149 -33.75 6.94 -13.18
CA THR A 149 -34.72 6.22 -14.03
C THR A 149 -34.79 4.74 -13.66
N ASN A 150 -35.87 4.05 -14.02
CA ASN A 150 -36.05 2.62 -13.72
C ASN A 150 -34.89 1.76 -14.28
N GLY A 151 -34.35 2.11 -15.45
CA GLY A 151 -33.20 1.42 -16.03
C GLY A 151 -31.91 1.62 -15.23
N GLN A 152 -31.69 2.81 -14.66
CA GLN A 152 -30.53 3.08 -13.80
C GLN A 152 -30.61 2.33 -12.47
N ILE A 153 -31.82 2.22 -11.91
CA ILE A 153 -32.08 1.42 -10.70
C ILE A 153 -31.81 -0.07 -10.99
N LEU A 154 -32.29 -0.58 -12.12
CA LEU A 154 -32.11 -1.99 -12.51
C LEU A 154 -30.63 -2.35 -12.67
N VAL A 155 -29.86 -1.52 -13.38
CA VAL A 155 -28.40 -1.75 -13.55
C VAL A 155 -27.66 -1.68 -12.22
N GLY A 156 -28.05 -0.76 -11.33
CA GLY A 156 -27.51 -0.71 -9.97
C GLY A 156 -27.78 -2.00 -9.20
N VAL A 157 -29.05 -2.45 -9.15
CA VAL A 157 -29.44 -3.67 -8.45
C VAL A 157 -28.69 -4.89 -8.99
N LEU A 158 -28.61 -5.07 -10.31
CA LEU A 158 -27.89 -6.18 -10.93
C LEU A 158 -26.39 -6.14 -10.63
N SER A 159 -25.75 -4.99 -10.80
CA SER A 159 -24.29 -4.86 -10.58
C SER A 159 -23.90 -5.18 -9.14
N PHE A 160 -24.65 -4.65 -8.16
CA PHE A 160 -24.41 -4.94 -6.76
C PHE A 160 -24.72 -6.40 -6.41
N SER A 161 -25.78 -6.99 -6.98
CA SER A 161 -26.15 -8.38 -6.72
C SER A 161 -25.11 -9.37 -7.23
N ILE A 162 -24.54 -9.13 -8.42
CA ILE A 162 -23.48 -9.97 -9.01
C ILE A 162 -22.22 -9.90 -8.16
N VAL A 163 -21.74 -8.70 -7.83
CA VAL A 163 -20.49 -8.53 -7.08
C VAL A 163 -20.64 -9.05 -5.66
N TYR A 164 -21.70 -8.68 -4.95
CA TYR A 164 -21.91 -9.11 -3.56
C TYR A 164 -22.23 -10.60 -3.48
N GLY A 165 -23.05 -11.12 -4.40
CA GLY A 165 -23.33 -12.55 -4.49
C GLY A 165 -22.07 -13.37 -4.77
N GLY A 166 -21.21 -12.89 -5.67
CA GLY A 166 -19.91 -13.52 -5.96
C GLY A 166 -18.98 -13.52 -4.75
N LEU A 167 -18.87 -12.38 -4.03
CA LEU A 167 -18.07 -12.28 -2.82
C LEU A 167 -18.60 -13.19 -1.70
N VAL A 168 -19.91 -13.21 -1.46
CA VAL A 168 -20.53 -14.08 -0.47
C VAL A 168 -20.34 -15.56 -0.85
N GLY A 169 -20.51 -15.93 -2.11
CA GLY A 169 -20.28 -17.30 -2.60
C GLY A 169 -18.81 -17.72 -2.48
N LEU A 170 -17.88 -16.81 -2.79
CA LEU A 170 -16.44 -17.05 -2.62
C LEU A 170 -16.09 -17.24 -1.15
N VAL A 171 -16.66 -16.44 -0.25
CA VAL A 171 -16.47 -16.61 1.19
C VAL A 171 -17.12 -17.91 1.69
N ALA A 172 -18.35 -18.22 1.28
CA ALA A 172 -19.05 -19.45 1.65
C ALA A 172 -18.32 -20.72 1.18
N SER A 173 -17.71 -20.70 -0.02
CA SER A 173 -16.98 -21.85 -0.57
C SER A 173 -15.62 -22.07 0.09
N ARG A 174 -15.08 -21.06 0.77
CA ARG A 174 -13.72 -21.10 1.32
C ARG A 174 -13.67 -21.00 2.84
N PHE A 175 -14.69 -20.43 3.50
CA PHE A 175 -14.71 -20.05 4.92
C PHE A 175 -15.95 -20.60 5.65
N SER A 176 -16.02 -20.39 6.98
CA SER A 176 -17.11 -20.87 7.82
C SER A 176 -18.43 -20.12 7.58
N ASP A 177 -19.54 -20.75 7.98
CA ASP A 177 -20.87 -20.15 7.95
C ASP A 177 -20.92 -18.82 8.73
N GLN A 178 -20.22 -18.76 9.85
CA GLN A 178 -20.14 -17.55 10.68
C GLN A 178 -19.42 -16.40 9.94
N ALA A 179 -18.31 -16.70 9.24
CA ALA A 179 -17.60 -15.72 8.43
C ALA A 179 -18.44 -15.23 7.23
N THR A 180 -19.23 -16.13 6.65
CA THR A 180 -20.14 -15.82 5.54
C THR A 180 -21.29 -14.90 5.99
N VAL A 181 -21.89 -15.19 7.15
CA VAL A 181 -22.91 -14.32 7.75
C VAL A 181 -22.32 -12.94 8.09
N LEU A 182 -21.12 -12.92 8.70
CA LEU A 182 -20.44 -11.68 9.05
C LEU A 182 -20.11 -10.82 7.82
N MET A 183 -19.57 -11.44 6.75
CA MET A 183 -19.34 -10.79 5.45
C MET A 183 -20.63 -10.20 4.88
N THR A 184 -21.72 -10.97 4.87
CA THR A 184 -23.01 -10.52 4.33
C THR A 184 -23.53 -9.29 5.07
N VAL A 185 -23.46 -9.29 6.40
CA VAL A 185 -23.85 -8.13 7.23
C VAL A 185 -22.95 -6.92 6.96
N LEU A 186 -21.64 -7.12 6.80
CA LEU A 186 -20.68 -6.05 6.50
C LEU A 186 -20.93 -5.43 5.12
N LEU A 187 -21.21 -6.23 4.09
CA LEU A 187 -21.46 -5.72 2.73
C LEU A 187 -22.68 -4.79 2.65
N ILE A 188 -23.74 -5.10 3.41
CA ILE A 188 -24.96 -4.30 3.46
C ILE A 188 -24.70 -2.95 4.17
N THR A 189 -23.87 -2.96 5.22
CA THR A 189 -23.72 -1.81 6.12
C THR A 189 -22.58 -0.87 5.73
N THR A 190 -21.47 -1.39 5.21
CA THR A 190 -20.24 -0.63 4.96
C THR A 190 -20.30 0.22 3.68
N GLY A 191 -21.07 -0.19 2.66
CA GLY A 191 -21.23 0.58 1.42
C GLY A 191 -21.83 1.98 1.64
N PRO A 192 -23.06 2.10 2.20
CA PRO A 192 -23.65 3.39 2.54
C PRO A 192 -22.83 4.18 3.56
N PHE A 193 -22.20 3.46 4.49
CA PHE A 193 -21.32 4.05 5.50
C PHE A 193 -20.13 4.78 4.86
N THR A 194 -19.47 4.17 3.86
CA THR A 194 -18.33 4.75 3.14
C THR A 194 -18.66 6.11 2.53
N LEU A 195 -19.79 6.22 1.83
CA LEU A 195 -20.25 7.47 1.24
C LEU A 195 -20.55 8.54 2.30
N GLY A 196 -21.14 8.13 3.43
CA GLY A 196 -21.38 9.00 4.57
C GLY A 196 -20.08 9.46 5.24
N TYR A 197 -19.11 8.56 5.39
CA TYR A 197 -17.82 8.77 6.02
C TYR A 197 -16.96 9.77 5.24
N VAL A 198 -16.87 9.65 3.91
CA VAL A 198 -16.13 10.61 3.08
C VAL A 198 -16.70 12.03 3.20
N LYS A 199 -18.04 12.17 3.17
CA LYS A 199 -18.69 13.47 3.39
C LYS A 199 -18.40 14.01 4.79
N ARG A 200 -18.47 13.14 5.80
CA ARG A 200 -18.19 13.49 7.20
C ARG A 200 -16.75 13.92 7.41
N MET A 201 -15.77 13.25 6.83
CA MET A 201 -14.36 13.59 6.95
C MET A 201 -14.07 14.97 6.35
N ARG A 202 -14.64 15.28 5.18
CA ARG A 202 -14.55 16.64 4.60
C ARG A 202 -15.07 17.71 5.56
N THR A 203 -16.19 17.44 6.24
CA THR A 203 -16.72 18.34 7.26
C THR A 203 -15.78 18.44 8.47
N ILE A 204 -15.27 17.33 8.99
CA ILE A 204 -14.37 17.30 10.16
C ILE A 204 -13.08 18.08 9.87
N VAL A 205 -12.41 17.80 8.74
CA VAL A 205 -11.17 18.48 8.33
C VAL A 205 -11.40 19.99 8.19
N ALA A 206 -12.50 20.41 7.58
CA ALA A 206 -12.85 21.83 7.45
C ALA A 206 -13.09 22.52 8.81
N HIS A 207 -13.61 21.81 9.81
CA HIS A 207 -13.94 22.38 11.12
C HIS A 207 -12.81 22.30 12.15
N VAL A 208 -11.92 21.31 12.05
CA VAL A 208 -10.81 21.12 12.99
C VAL A 208 -9.73 22.19 12.78
N GLY A 209 -9.43 22.56 11.52
CA GLY A 209 -8.52 23.66 11.21
C GLY A 209 -9.00 25.02 11.74
N ASP A 210 -10.29 25.30 11.57
CA ASP A 210 -10.91 26.54 12.04
C ASP A 210 -11.00 26.61 13.60
N ARG A 211 -11.18 25.46 14.28
CA ARG A 211 -11.27 25.42 15.76
C ARG A 211 -9.94 25.43 16.48
N THR A 212 -8.90 24.83 15.92
CA THR A 212 -7.54 24.90 16.48
C THR A 212 -7.05 26.35 16.51
N ALA A 213 -7.38 27.15 15.49
CA ALA A 213 -7.12 28.60 15.49
C ALA A 213 -7.92 29.36 16.58
N SER A 214 -9.14 28.91 16.90
CA SER A 214 -10.00 29.54 17.93
C SER A 214 -9.54 29.28 19.38
N TRP A 215 -8.76 28.21 19.60
CA TRP A 215 -8.21 27.84 20.91
C TRP A 215 -7.23 28.89 21.45
N PHE A 216 -6.38 29.42 20.57
CA PHE A 216 -5.47 30.52 20.89
C PHE A 216 -6.18 31.87 21.10
N LYS A 217 -7.51 31.93 20.84
CA LYS A 217 -8.34 33.14 20.88
C LYS A 217 -9.61 32.99 21.74
N LEU A 218 -9.61 32.09 22.74
CA LEU A 218 -10.75 31.81 23.63
C LEU A 218 -11.43 33.07 24.19
N LYS A 219 -10.65 34.03 24.70
CA LYS A 219 -11.20 35.30 25.23
C LYS A 219 -11.87 36.15 24.14
N ALA A 220 -11.34 36.16 22.93
CA ALA A 220 -11.88 36.91 21.80
C ALA A 220 -13.16 36.27 21.25
N VAL A 221 -13.24 34.94 21.19
CA VAL A 221 -14.45 34.20 20.80
C VAL A 221 -15.58 34.46 21.80
N THR A 222 -15.30 34.45 23.10
CA THR A 222 -16.30 34.74 24.14
C THR A 222 -16.82 36.17 24.02
N ARG A 223 -15.94 37.16 23.84
CA ARG A 223 -16.34 38.57 23.61
C ARG A 223 -17.18 38.74 22.34
N LEU A 224 -16.81 38.07 21.26
CA LEU A 224 -17.57 38.13 20.00
C LEU A 224 -18.96 37.50 20.13
N ARG A 225 -19.08 36.39 20.87
CA ARG A 225 -20.38 35.77 21.18
C ARG A 225 -21.24 36.63 22.07
N GLN A 226 -20.64 37.34 23.02
CA GLN A 226 -21.34 38.29 23.87
C GLN A 226 -21.89 39.46 23.04
N ALA A 227 -21.06 40.09 22.20
CA ALA A 227 -21.49 41.15 21.28
C ALA A 227 -22.59 40.68 20.31
N GLN A 228 -22.51 39.44 19.81
CA GLN A 228 -23.56 38.84 19.00
C GLN A 228 -24.87 38.68 19.78
N SER A 229 -24.80 38.26 21.05
CA SER A 229 -25.97 38.07 21.91
C SER A 229 -26.67 39.38 22.26
N GLU A 230 -25.88 40.43 22.52
CA GLU A 230 -26.38 41.79 22.78
C GLU A 230 -27.10 42.33 21.54
N LEU A 231 -26.48 42.22 20.36
CA LEU A 231 -27.08 42.64 19.08
C LEU A 231 -28.38 41.88 18.74
N VAL A 232 -28.42 40.55 18.99
CA VAL A 232 -29.66 39.76 18.82
C VAL A 232 -30.74 40.16 19.83
N GLY A 233 -30.36 40.57 21.04
CA GLY A 233 -31.27 41.09 22.05
C GLY A 233 -31.94 42.40 21.62
N GLU A 234 -31.17 43.34 21.06
CA GLU A 234 -31.69 44.59 20.50
C GLU A 234 -32.64 44.34 19.32
N LEU A 235 -32.27 43.43 18.42
CA LEU A 235 -33.13 43.01 17.31
C LEU A 235 -34.45 42.40 17.79
N ASP A 236 -34.43 41.64 18.89
CA ASP A 236 -35.64 41.07 19.48
C ASP A 236 -36.57 42.14 20.06
N ILE A 237 -36.02 43.22 20.65
CA ILE A 237 -36.78 44.37 21.14
C ILE A 237 -37.46 45.07 19.98
N LEU A 238 -36.72 45.38 18.90
CA LEU A 238 -37.28 46.00 17.69
C LEU A 238 -38.32 45.11 17.01
N ARG A 239 -38.06 43.80 16.93
CA ARG A 239 -39.03 42.82 16.42
C ARG A 239 -40.32 42.84 17.23
N ASN A 240 -40.24 42.82 18.55
CA ASN A 240 -41.43 42.79 19.41
C ASN A 240 -42.20 44.11 19.33
N ARG A 241 -41.52 45.27 19.28
CA ARG A 241 -42.15 46.56 19.02
C ARG A 241 -42.85 46.60 17.66
N TYR A 242 -42.21 46.14 16.59
CA TYR A 242 -42.84 46.06 15.27
C TYR A 242 -44.08 45.17 15.25
N ARG A 243 -44.07 44.06 16.00
CA ARG A 243 -45.23 43.16 16.12
C ARG A 243 -46.41 43.85 16.80
N GLU A 244 -46.16 44.63 17.85
CA GLU A 244 -47.20 45.36 18.56
C GLU A 244 -47.69 46.58 17.78
N GLU A 245 -46.77 47.43 17.32
CA GLU A 245 -47.04 48.74 16.71
C GLU A 245 -47.61 48.64 15.28
N VAL A 246 -47.18 47.64 14.49
CA VAL A 246 -47.55 47.52 13.06
C VAL A 246 -48.47 46.34 12.79
N LEU A 247 -48.22 45.18 13.42
CA LEU A 247 -48.98 43.96 13.15
C LEU A 247 -50.14 43.74 14.15
N GLY A 248 -50.18 44.47 15.27
CA GLY A 248 -51.18 44.29 16.33
C GLY A 248 -51.10 42.92 17.01
N TRP A 249 -49.93 42.29 17.00
CA TRP A 249 -49.68 40.97 17.57
C TRP A 249 -49.00 41.06 18.92
N ASP A 250 -49.34 40.14 19.83
CA ASP A 250 -48.68 40.04 21.13
C ASP A 250 -47.16 39.83 20.98
N PRO A 251 -46.37 40.40 21.90
CA PRO A 251 -44.92 40.25 21.92
C PRO A 251 -44.57 38.78 22.14
N LEU A 252 -43.55 38.30 21.43
CA LEU A 252 -43.07 36.94 21.66
C LEU A 252 -42.34 36.90 23.02
N PRO A 253 -42.58 35.87 23.85
CA PRO A 253 -41.87 35.71 25.11
C PRO A 253 -40.37 35.68 24.86
N ALA A 254 -39.61 36.25 25.80
CA ALA A 254 -38.16 36.13 25.85
C ALA A 254 -37.80 34.66 26.16
N ASN A 255 -37.91 33.79 25.17
CA ASN A 255 -37.61 32.38 25.35
C ASN A 255 -36.11 32.21 25.54
N SER A 256 -35.72 32.02 26.81
CA SER A 256 -34.48 31.38 27.19
C SER A 256 -34.55 29.90 26.80
N SER A 257 -33.69 29.47 25.88
CA SER A 257 -33.06 28.14 25.99
C SER A 257 -32.07 27.95 24.86
N SER A 258 -30.80 28.24 25.14
CA SER A 258 -29.73 27.40 24.61
C SER A 258 -29.97 25.98 25.15
N ARG A 259 -30.68 25.12 24.42
CA ARG A 259 -30.71 23.69 24.78
C ARG A 259 -29.26 23.22 24.81
N LYS A 260 -28.77 22.83 26.00
CA LYS A 260 -27.40 22.28 26.12
C LYS A 260 -27.27 21.14 25.11
N PRO A 261 -26.20 21.10 24.29
CA PRO A 261 -26.01 20.04 23.32
C PRO A 261 -26.00 18.69 24.06
N SER A 262 -26.97 17.83 23.74
CA SER A 262 -27.03 16.48 24.32
C SER A 262 -25.87 15.65 23.78
N ILE A 263 -25.14 14.99 24.70
CA ILE A 263 -23.97 14.17 24.38
C ILE A 263 -24.38 12.81 23.76
N ARG A 264 -25.59 12.33 24.08
CA ARG A 264 -26.11 11.00 23.67
C ARG A 264 -25.96 10.68 22.17
N PRO A 265 -26.35 11.54 21.21
CA PRO A 265 -26.22 11.22 19.78
C PRO A 265 -24.76 11.14 19.29
N ALA A 266 -23.81 11.80 19.96
CA ALA A 266 -22.39 11.68 19.63
C ALA A 266 -21.84 10.32 20.08
N VAL A 267 -22.19 9.92 21.31
CA VAL A 267 -21.77 8.63 21.89
C VAL A 267 -22.33 7.45 21.10
N ILE A 268 -23.63 7.49 20.75
CA ILE A 268 -24.27 6.43 19.95
C ILE A 268 -23.57 6.26 18.60
N ARG A 269 -23.17 7.36 17.94
CA ARG A 269 -22.45 7.28 16.66
C ARG A 269 -21.09 6.63 16.79
N VAL A 270 -20.28 7.06 17.77
CA VAL A 270 -18.96 6.47 18.01
C VAL A 270 -19.08 4.98 18.34
N PHE A 271 -20.11 4.60 19.11
CA PHE A 271 -20.39 3.20 19.42
C PHE A 271 -20.74 2.37 18.17
N VAL A 272 -21.62 2.87 17.30
CA VAL A 272 -21.97 2.18 16.04
C VAL A 272 -20.76 2.03 15.12
N ILE A 273 -19.92 3.07 15.01
CA ILE A 273 -18.67 3.00 14.24
C ILE A 273 -17.72 1.97 14.85
N GLY A 274 -17.56 1.97 16.17
CA GLY A 274 -16.74 1.00 16.88
C GLY A 274 -17.20 -0.44 16.67
N LEU A 275 -18.51 -0.70 16.67
CA LEU A 275 -19.05 -2.02 16.38
C LEU A 275 -18.74 -2.48 14.96
N LEU A 276 -18.95 -1.61 13.96
CA LEU A 276 -18.60 -1.90 12.55
C LEU A 276 -17.10 -2.16 12.38
N THR A 277 -16.27 -1.42 13.11
CA THR A 277 -14.81 -1.58 13.11
C THR A 277 -14.42 -2.94 13.69
N ALA A 278 -14.96 -3.29 14.86
CA ALA A 278 -14.70 -4.57 15.50
C ALA A 278 -15.15 -5.75 14.61
N SER A 279 -16.33 -5.64 13.99
CA SER A 279 -16.81 -6.66 13.04
C SER A 279 -15.91 -6.79 11.81
N ALA A 280 -15.45 -5.69 11.22
CA ALA A 280 -14.51 -5.72 10.10
C ALA A 280 -13.14 -6.28 10.51
N VAL A 281 -12.61 -5.89 11.67
CA VAL A 281 -11.34 -6.41 12.20
C VAL A 281 -11.44 -7.89 12.54
N LEU A 282 -12.53 -8.36 13.15
CA LEU A 282 -12.76 -9.78 13.42
C LEU A 282 -12.85 -10.59 12.12
N PHE A 283 -13.49 -10.03 11.09
CA PHE A 283 -13.52 -10.65 9.77
C PHE A 283 -12.12 -10.73 9.14
N ILE A 284 -11.36 -9.61 9.15
CA ILE A 284 -9.98 -9.56 8.63
C ILE A 284 -9.06 -10.49 9.41
N ARG A 285 -9.20 -10.55 10.74
CA ARG A 285 -8.41 -11.45 11.59
C ARG A 285 -8.75 -12.91 11.31
N GLY A 286 -10.03 -13.27 11.20
CA GLY A 286 -10.44 -14.61 10.76
C GLY A 286 -10.00 -14.96 9.33
N TYR A 287 -9.68 -13.96 8.52
CA TYR A 287 -9.09 -14.12 7.19
C TYR A 287 -7.56 -14.28 7.24
N MET A 288 -6.87 -13.52 8.11
CA MET A 288 -5.41 -13.58 8.28
C MET A 288 -4.93 -14.73 9.17
N ASP A 289 -5.77 -15.25 10.07
CA ASP A 289 -5.48 -16.40 10.94
C ASP A 289 -5.57 -17.74 10.18
N ARG A 290 -5.37 -17.75 8.85
CA ARG A 290 -5.21 -18.99 8.10
C ARG A 290 -3.76 -19.47 8.15
N PRO A 291 -3.54 -20.80 8.26
CA PRO A 291 -2.22 -21.38 8.12
C PRO A 291 -1.62 -21.00 6.77
N ILE A 292 -0.33 -20.69 6.80
CA ILE A 292 0.52 -20.27 5.68
C ILE A 292 0.31 -21.20 4.46
N GLN A 293 0.21 -20.61 3.26
CA GLN A 293 0.13 -21.33 1.99
C GLN A 293 1.29 -22.35 1.86
N GLY A 294 0.95 -23.60 1.56
CA GLY A 294 1.93 -24.66 1.24
C GLY A 294 1.78 -25.96 2.04
N LEU A 295 0.95 -25.99 3.10
CA LEU A 295 0.76 -27.20 3.92
C LEU A 295 -0.65 -27.78 3.70
N PRO A 296 -0.78 -29.02 3.19
CA PRO A 296 -2.07 -29.69 3.05
C PRO A 296 -2.73 -29.85 4.43
N LEU A 297 -3.98 -29.44 4.59
CA LEU A 297 -4.73 -29.71 5.84
C LEU A 297 -5.43 -31.08 5.70
N GLY A 298 -5.05 -32.06 6.52
CA GLY A 298 -5.62 -33.42 6.54
C GLY A 298 -4.85 -34.37 7.48
N PRO A 299 -5.38 -35.58 7.77
CA PRO A 299 -4.66 -36.60 8.52
C PRO A 299 -3.37 -36.97 7.78
N SER A 300 -2.29 -37.21 8.51
CA SER A 300 -0.99 -37.53 7.93
C SER A 300 -1.10 -38.78 7.03
N PRO A 301 -0.62 -38.72 5.77
CA PRO A 301 -0.56 -39.90 4.89
C PRO A 301 0.25 -41.04 5.51
N TRP A 302 1.29 -40.70 6.28
CA TRP A 302 2.12 -41.66 6.98
C TRP A 302 1.35 -42.40 8.09
N GLN A 303 0.44 -41.72 8.81
CA GLN A 303 -0.41 -42.40 9.79
C GLN A 303 -1.31 -43.46 9.16
N ALA A 304 -1.85 -43.19 7.96
CA ALA A 304 -2.61 -44.17 7.20
C ALA A 304 -1.71 -45.33 6.74
N LEU A 305 -0.54 -45.02 6.18
CA LEU A 305 0.44 -46.02 5.72
C LEU A 305 0.86 -46.95 6.86
N ARG A 306 1.19 -46.38 8.02
CA ARG A 306 1.55 -47.11 9.23
C ARG A 306 0.53 -48.18 9.62
N THR A 307 -0.77 -47.92 9.44
CA THR A 307 -1.81 -48.90 9.76
C THR A 307 -1.98 -49.99 8.71
N ILE A 308 -1.57 -49.72 7.46
CA ILE A 308 -1.75 -50.61 6.31
C ILE A 308 -0.50 -51.48 6.10
N ASP A 309 0.68 -50.86 6.16
CA ASP A 309 2.00 -51.46 5.96
C ASP A 309 3.04 -50.81 6.91
N PRO A 310 3.22 -51.39 8.12
CA PRO A 310 4.16 -50.87 9.10
C PRO A 310 5.62 -50.92 8.66
N GLU A 311 6.02 -51.91 7.84
CA GLU A 311 7.41 -52.04 7.38
C GLU A 311 7.75 -50.95 6.37
N GLU A 312 6.84 -50.64 5.44
CA GLU A 312 7.02 -49.52 4.52
C GLU A 312 7.01 -48.17 5.24
N ALA A 313 6.13 -47.99 6.23
CA ALA A 313 6.10 -46.80 7.07
C ALA A 313 7.41 -46.60 7.85
N GLU A 314 8.04 -47.67 8.33
CA GLU A 314 9.35 -47.62 8.98
C GLU A 314 10.47 -47.26 8.00
N ARG A 315 10.46 -47.78 6.78
CA ARG A 315 11.42 -47.41 5.72
C ARG A 315 11.33 -45.94 5.34
N GLU A 316 10.12 -45.42 5.13
CA GLU A 316 9.91 -44.00 4.82
C GLU A 316 10.39 -43.10 5.96
N LEU A 317 10.06 -43.48 7.20
CA LEU A 317 10.48 -42.75 8.38
C LEU A 317 12.01 -42.73 8.54
N LEU A 318 12.69 -43.86 8.33
CA LEU A 318 14.15 -43.93 8.36
C LEU A 318 14.80 -43.03 7.30
N ARG A 319 14.25 -43.00 6.08
CA ARG A 319 14.74 -42.14 5.00
C ARG A 319 14.60 -40.66 5.37
N ASP A 320 13.44 -40.26 5.86
CA ASP A 320 13.16 -38.86 6.16
C ASP A 320 13.95 -38.39 7.39
N ALA A 321 14.18 -39.27 8.36
CA ALA A 321 15.05 -39.02 9.51
C ALA A 321 16.50 -38.73 9.13
N GLN A 322 17.05 -39.51 8.18
CA GLN A 322 18.36 -39.23 7.60
C GLN A 322 18.35 -37.91 6.81
N GLY A 323 17.24 -37.63 6.11
CA GLY A 323 17.02 -36.35 5.42
C GLY A 323 17.08 -35.14 6.36
N VAL A 324 16.50 -35.23 7.57
CA VAL A 324 16.59 -34.15 8.57
C VAL A 324 18.02 -33.92 9.04
N LEU A 325 18.79 -34.99 9.27
CA LEU A 325 20.20 -34.86 9.68
C LEU A 325 21.07 -34.28 8.56
N LEU A 326 20.82 -34.66 7.30
CA LEU A 326 21.51 -34.08 6.15
C LEU A 326 21.16 -32.59 5.98
N ALA A 327 19.87 -32.25 6.11
CA ALA A 327 19.41 -30.87 6.05
C ALA A 327 20.04 -30.02 7.18
N ALA A 328 20.19 -30.59 8.38
CA ALA A 328 20.90 -29.93 9.48
C ALA A 328 22.34 -29.59 9.09
N GLN A 329 23.11 -30.55 8.57
CA GLN A 329 24.49 -30.33 8.13
C GLN A 329 24.60 -29.28 7.02
N GLN A 330 23.65 -29.27 6.08
CA GLN A 330 23.63 -28.27 5.00
C GLN A 330 23.28 -26.88 5.53
N LEU A 331 22.33 -26.77 6.45
CA LEU A 331 21.98 -25.51 7.11
C LEU A 331 23.12 -24.97 7.97
N ASP A 332 23.87 -25.84 8.64
CA ASP A 332 25.05 -25.43 9.43
C ASP A 332 26.14 -24.85 8.51
N ARG A 333 26.36 -25.41 7.31
CA ARG A 333 27.30 -24.84 6.33
C ARG A 333 26.81 -23.52 5.72
N LEU A 334 25.51 -23.42 5.41
CA LEU A 334 24.93 -22.18 4.90
C LEU A 334 25.08 -21.05 5.92
N GLU A 335 24.91 -21.35 7.21
CA GLU A 335 25.15 -20.40 8.29
C GLU A 335 26.59 -19.89 8.31
N GLU A 336 27.59 -20.78 8.20
CA GLU A 336 29.01 -20.39 8.12
C GLU A 336 29.26 -19.48 6.90
N GLN A 337 28.75 -19.86 5.73
CA GLN A 337 28.88 -19.05 4.51
C GLN A 337 28.22 -17.67 4.64
N MET A 338 27.03 -17.60 5.24
CA MET A 338 26.34 -16.34 5.48
C MET A 338 27.07 -15.46 6.51
N ALA A 339 27.72 -16.06 7.50
CA ALA A 339 28.51 -15.36 8.50
C ALA A 339 29.79 -14.76 7.88
N ASP A 340 30.49 -15.52 7.04
CA ASP A 340 31.66 -15.05 6.29
C ASP A 340 31.28 -13.90 5.36
N LEU A 341 30.22 -14.08 4.55
CA LEU A 341 29.72 -13.06 3.64
C LEU A 341 29.35 -11.76 4.38
N ARG A 342 28.67 -11.87 5.53
CA ARG A 342 28.37 -10.71 6.38
C ARG A 342 29.63 -10.02 6.89
N ALA A 343 30.65 -10.79 7.27
CA ALA A 343 31.91 -10.26 7.75
C ALA A 343 32.64 -9.48 6.64
N ASP A 344 32.59 -9.96 5.40
CA ASP A 344 33.17 -9.30 4.23
C ASP A 344 32.46 -7.97 3.93
N PHE A 345 31.12 -7.95 3.94
CA PHE A 345 30.32 -6.71 3.85
C PHE A 345 30.66 -5.72 4.97
N SER A 346 30.81 -6.21 6.20
CA SER A 346 31.14 -5.37 7.36
C SER A 346 32.55 -4.77 7.26
N ARG A 347 33.47 -5.44 6.55
CA ARG A 347 34.82 -4.93 6.25
C ARG A 347 34.87 -4.04 5.00
N GLY A 348 33.78 -3.95 4.24
CA GLY A 348 33.72 -3.22 2.98
C GLY A 348 34.47 -3.92 1.84
N GLU A 349 34.70 -5.23 1.96
CA GLU A 349 35.34 -6.07 0.94
C GLU A 349 34.33 -6.51 -0.15
N ARG A 350 33.03 -6.34 0.14
CA ARG A 350 31.89 -6.69 -0.72
C ARG A 350 30.94 -5.49 -0.82
N ASP A 351 30.25 -5.34 -1.95
CA ASP A 351 29.32 -4.25 -2.22
C ASP A 351 28.02 -4.79 -2.82
N LEU A 352 26.89 -4.50 -2.15
CA LEU A 352 25.54 -4.93 -2.55
C LEU A 352 25.13 -4.39 -3.92
N LEU A 353 25.87 -3.42 -4.46
CA LEU A 353 25.71 -2.90 -5.81
C LEU A 353 26.24 -3.84 -6.89
N THR A 354 27.14 -4.77 -6.57
CA THR A 354 27.74 -5.67 -7.57
C THR A 354 26.80 -6.83 -7.92
N GLN A 355 26.84 -7.27 -9.18
CA GLN A 355 26.00 -8.39 -9.61
C GLN A 355 26.44 -9.73 -8.99
N GLU A 356 27.74 -9.93 -8.82
CA GLU A 356 28.32 -11.16 -8.23
C GLU A 356 27.85 -11.37 -6.79
N ASP A 357 27.96 -10.33 -5.94
CA ASP A 357 27.56 -10.43 -4.54
C ASP A 357 26.06 -10.67 -4.38
N GLN A 358 25.23 -10.10 -5.26
CA GLN A 358 23.80 -10.35 -5.24
C GLN A 358 23.43 -11.78 -5.65
N ASP A 359 24.11 -12.35 -6.65
CA ASP A 359 23.85 -13.74 -7.08
C ASP A 359 24.30 -14.75 -6.02
N GLU A 360 25.39 -14.47 -5.30
CA GLU A 360 25.82 -15.27 -4.14
C GLU A 360 24.78 -15.24 -3.01
N ILE A 361 24.25 -14.06 -2.65
CA ILE A 361 23.18 -13.91 -1.65
C ILE A 361 21.91 -14.68 -2.07
N ARG A 362 21.50 -14.56 -3.34
CA ARG A 362 20.32 -15.26 -3.87
C ARG A 362 20.51 -16.77 -3.86
N GLY A 363 21.69 -17.26 -4.23
CA GLY A 363 22.03 -18.68 -4.20
C GLY A 363 21.91 -19.27 -2.78
N LEU A 364 22.44 -18.56 -1.78
CA LEU A 364 22.33 -18.97 -0.38
C LEU A 364 20.86 -18.95 0.11
N LEU A 365 20.10 -17.92 -0.27
CA LEU A 365 18.70 -17.78 0.11
C LEU A 365 17.83 -18.88 -0.52
N LEU A 366 18.05 -19.22 -1.79
CA LEU A 366 17.34 -20.30 -2.47
C LEU A 366 17.65 -21.66 -1.81
N ALA A 367 18.92 -21.94 -1.52
CA ALA A 367 19.32 -23.16 -0.82
C ALA A 367 18.65 -23.28 0.56
N TYR A 368 18.56 -22.18 1.30
CA TYR A 368 17.82 -22.14 2.56
C TYR A 368 16.32 -22.43 2.36
N LEU A 369 15.68 -21.83 1.35
CA LEU A 369 14.24 -22.03 1.07
C LEU A 369 13.90 -23.47 0.68
N ASP A 370 14.78 -24.14 -0.06
CA ASP A 370 14.62 -25.55 -0.42
C ASP A 370 14.70 -26.45 0.81
N LEU A 371 15.69 -26.23 1.67
CA LEU A 371 15.86 -26.97 2.93
C LEU A 371 14.69 -26.72 3.88
N ARG A 372 14.25 -25.47 3.99
CA ARG A 372 13.06 -25.09 4.76
C ARG A 372 11.82 -25.83 4.26
N THR A 373 11.65 -25.93 2.94
CA THR A 373 10.50 -26.62 2.33
C THR A 373 10.55 -28.12 2.63
N ALA A 374 11.73 -28.74 2.57
CA ALA A 374 11.92 -30.14 2.94
C ALA A 374 11.58 -30.40 4.41
N LEU A 375 12.08 -29.56 5.33
CA LEU A 375 11.78 -29.68 6.76
C LEU A 375 10.29 -29.49 7.06
N LEU A 376 9.63 -28.51 6.43
CA LEU A 376 8.18 -28.31 6.58
C LEU A 376 7.37 -29.52 6.09
N LYS A 377 7.81 -30.17 5.01
CA LYS A 377 7.22 -31.43 4.53
C LYS A 377 7.38 -32.55 5.55
N THR A 378 8.56 -32.71 6.14
CA THR A 378 8.80 -33.70 7.20
C THR A 378 7.94 -33.44 8.43
N ILE A 379 7.90 -32.19 8.89
CA ILE A 379 7.04 -31.78 10.01
C ILE A 379 5.59 -32.15 9.69
N TRP A 380 5.11 -31.83 8.49
CA TRP A 380 3.76 -32.17 8.07
C TRP A 380 3.47 -33.68 8.03
N LEU A 381 4.37 -34.47 7.45
CA LEU A 381 4.22 -35.92 7.33
C LEU A 381 4.09 -36.60 8.69
N TYR A 382 4.84 -36.15 9.68
CA TYR A 382 4.86 -36.79 11.01
C TYR A 382 4.08 -36.00 12.08
N ARG A 383 3.45 -34.88 11.69
CA ARG A 383 2.48 -34.13 12.51
C ARG A 383 1.16 -34.90 12.56
N GLY A 384 0.89 -35.51 13.71
CA GLY A 384 -0.36 -36.24 14.00
C GLY A 384 -1.06 -35.76 15.27
N GLU A 385 -1.95 -36.60 15.84
CA GLU A 385 -2.57 -36.40 17.18
C GLU A 385 -1.54 -36.40 18.35
N ASN A 386 -0.25 -36.61 18.03
CA ASN A 386 0.86 -36.80 18.95
C ASN A 386 1.32 -35.53 19.69
N THR A 387 0.87 -34.34 19.28
CA THR A 387 1.14 -33.09 20.02
C THR A 387 0.22 -32.90 21.23
N GLY A 388 -0.93 -33.61 21.28
CA GLY A 388 -1.93 -33.50 22.35
C GLY A 388 -2.10 -34.76 23.21
N ALA A 389 -1.66 -35.93 22.74
CA ALA A 389 -1.78 -37.17 23.52
C ALA A 389 -0.74 -37.22 24.65
N ALA A 390 -1.20 -37.45 25.89
CA ALA A 390 -0.35 -37.71 27.05
C ALA A 390 0.57 -38.91 26.78
N ALA A 391 1.83 -38.80 27.19
CA ALA A 391 2.84 -39.84 27.08
C ALA A 391 2.29 -41.20 27.56
N GLY A 392 2.12 -42.11 26.61
CA GLY A 392 1.45 -43.39 26.88
C GLY A 392 1.25 -44.23 25.63
N THR A 393 2.27 -44.41 24.80
CA THR A 393 2.25 -45.48 23.79
C THR A 393 3.56 -46.25 23.84
N ASP A 394 3.48 -47.57 24.04
CA ASP A 394 4.57 -48.55 24.01
C ASP A 394 5.06 -48.78 22.54
N ASP A 395 4.99 -47.72 21.73
CA ASP A 395 5.02 -47.72 20.29
C ASP A 395 6.27 -46.97 19.79
N GLN A 396 7.32 -47.75 19.53
CA GLN A 396 8.61 -47.23 19.11
C GLN A 396 8.54 -46.45 17.79
N LEU A 397 7.69 -46.88 16.86
CA LEU A 397 7.55 -46.25 15.55
C LEU A 397 6.87 -44.87 15.66
N GLU A 398 5.94 -44.70 16.60
CA GLU A 398 5.31 -43.40 16.88
C GLU A 398 6.31 -42.45 17.54
N THR A 399 7.10 -43.00 18.47
CA THR A 399 8.14 -42.27 19.18
C THR A 399 9.21 -41.75 18.22
N ASN A 400 9.67 -42.58 17.28
CA ASN A 400 10.64 -42.18 16.25
C ASN A 400 10.05 -41.14 15.27
N ALA A 401 8.77 -41.27 14.88
CA ALA A 401 8.09 -40.30 14.03
C ALA A 401 7.94 -38.94 14.72
N PHE A 402 7.55 -38.94 16.00
CA PHE A 402 7.51 -37.73 16.81
C PHE A 402 8.89 -37.07 16.90
N LEU A 403 9.94 -37.84 17.22
CA LEU A 403 11.30 -37.34 17.31
C LEU A 403 11.78 -36.71 15.99
N THR A 404 11.42 -37.31 14.85
CA THR A 404 11.76 -36.80 13.51
C THR A 404 11.07 -35.46 13.22
N ALA A 405 9.76 -35.36 13.45
CA ALA A 405 9.03 -34.10 13.28
C ALA A 405 9.49 -33.02 14.26
N TYR A 406 9.77 -33.40 15.51
CA TYR A 406 10.23 -32.48 16.52
C TYR A 406 11.63 -31.93 16.20
N ALA A 407 12.58 -32.79 15.85
CA ALA A 407 13.92 -32.38 15.45
C ALA A 407 13.89 -31.46 14.21
N ALA A 408 13.06 -31.78 13.21
CA ALA A 408 12.86 -30.91 12.06
C ALA A 408 12.25 -29.54 12.44
N SER A 409 11.30 -29.52 13.36
CA SER A 409 10.66 -28.27 13.85
C SER A 409 11.63 -27.42 14.66
N ALA A 410 12.40 -28.04 15.55
CA ALA A 410 13.39 -27.37 16.39
C ALA A 410 14.51 -26.77 15.54
N LEU A 411 15.04 -27.54 14.57
CA LEU A 411 16.02 -27.09 13.59
C LEU A 411 15.50 -25.91 12.76
N LEU A 412 14.26 -26.00 12.27
CA LEU A 412 13.68 -24.95 11.45
C LEU A 412 13.58 -23.62 12.23
N VAL A 413 13.12 -23.66 13.49
CA VAL A 413 12.99 -22.46 14.32
C VAL A 413 14.35 -21.91 14.75
N GLU A 414 15.30 -22.77 15.09
CA GLU A 414 16.67 -22.37 15.41
C GLU A 414 17.31 -21.59 14.26
N LYS A 415 17.29 -22.14 13.05
CA LYS A 415 17.92 -21.50 11.88
C LYS A 415 17.16 -20.26 11.42
N ALA A 416 15.83 -20.30 11.46
CA ALA A 416 15.01 -19.12 11.19
C ALA A 416 15.29 -17.98 12.17
N TRP A 417 15.44 -18.29 13.47
CA TRP A 417 15.79 -17.31 14.50
C TRP A 417 17.15 -16.69 14.25
N LEU A 418 18.17 -17.52 13.97
CA LEU A 418 19.51 -17.03 13.74
C LEU A 418 19.59 -16.10 12.53
N ILE A 419 18.96 -16.47 11.41
CA ILE A 419 18.89 -15.62 10.22
C ILE A 419 18.17 -14.31 10.56
N TYR A 420 17.03 -14.38 11.25
CA TYR A 420 16.27 -13.20 11.64
C TYR A 420 17.07 -12.28 12.58
N ASP A 421 17.69 -12.81 13.63
CA ASP A 421 18.46 -12.04 14.61
C ASP A 421 19.73 -11.42 13.99
N THR A 422 20.34 -12.10 13.02
CA THR A 422 21.52 -11.63 12.29
C THR A 422 21.24 -10.34 11.51
N PHE A 423 20.11 -10.26 10.79
CA PHE A 423 19.83 -9.17 9.84
C PHE A 423 18.75 -8.17 10.31
N ARG A 424 18.03 -8.44 11.42
CA ARG A 424 16.92 -7.56 11.87
C ARG A 424 17.30 -6.12 12.16
N ASP A 425 18.55 -5.87 12.52
CA ASP A 425 19.04 -4.54 12.90
C ASP A 425 19.71 -3.80 11.71
N ASP A 426 19.73 -4.41 10.52
CA ASP A 426 20.21 -3.82 9.27
C ASP A 426 19.05 -3.61 8.26
N PRO A 427 18.49 -2.40 8.17
CA PRO A 427 17.35 -2.11 7.32
C PRO A 427 17.60 -2.37 5.83
N VAL A 428 18.82 -2.12 5.35
CA VAL A 428 19.15 -2.22 3.92
C VAL A 428 19.16 -3.69 3.51
N THR A 429 19.91 -4.53 4.25
CA THR A 429 19.97 -5.97 3.99
C THR A 429 18.62 -6.65 4.18
N SER A 430 17.86 -6.27 5.22
CA SER A 430 16.52 -6.83 5.45
C SER A 430 15.53 -6.50 4.31
N GLN A 431 15.62 -5.30 3.73
CA GLN A 431 14.83 -4.91 2.57
C GLN A 431 15.22 -5.73 1.34
N GLN A 432 16.52 -5.89 1.07
CA GLN A 432 17.02 -6.69 -0.06
C GLN A 432 16.53 -8.15 -0.02
N LEU A 433 16.60 -8.79 1.15
CA LEU A 433 16.11 -10.16 1.34
C LEU A 433 14.58 -10.30 1.19
N ASP A 434 13.84 -9.18 1.19
CA ASP A 434 12.39 -9.12 1.04
C ASP A 434 11.91 -8.72 -0.36
N LEU A 435 12.77 -8.22 -1.25
CA LEU A 435 12.34 -7.71 -2.57
C LEU A 435 11.79 -8.83 -3.48
N GLY A 436 12.18 -10.09 -3.26
CA GLY A 436 11.80 -11.21 -4.11
C GLY A 436 12.50 -11.17 -5.47
N ASP A 437 12.66 -12.33 -6.09
CA ASP A 437 13.31 -12.44 -7.38
C ASP A 437 12.63 -13.52 -8.22
N LEU A 438 11.93 -13.08 -9.28
CA LEU A 438 11.20 -13.96 -10.19
C LEU A 438 12.12 -14.88 -10.99
N ALA A 439 13.34 -14.44 -11.35
CA ALA A 439 14.29 -15.24 -12.12
C ALA A 439 14.84 -16.41 -11.27
N TRP A 440 14.95 -16.21 -9.96
CA TRP A 440 15.41 -17.21 -9.00
C TRP A 440 14.26 -17.97 -8.30
N GLY A 441 13.01 -17.64 -8.59
CA GLY A 441 11.84 -18.23 -7.93
C GLY A 441 11.69 -17.87 -6.45
N ILE A 442 12.34 -16.79 -6.00
CA ILE A 442 12.33 -16.32 -4.60
C ILE A 442 11.10 -15.41 -4.40
N PRO A 443 10.16 -15.73 -3.51
CA PRO A 443 9.00 -14.88 -3.25
C PRO A 443 9.37 -13.57 -2.55
N ALA A 444 8.66 -12.49 -2.87
CA ALA A 444 8.74 -11.24 -2.10
C ALA A 444 8.25 -11.44 -0.65
N GLY A 445 8.83 -10.69 0.28
CA GLY A 445 8.54 -10.76 1.71
C GLY A 445 9.12 -12.00 2.40
N THR A 446 10.13 -12.67 1.83
CA THR A 446 10.71 -13.90 2.39
C THR A 446 11.27 -13.70 3.80
N PHE A 447 12.05 -12.65 4.05
CA PHE A 447 12.62 -12.34 5.36
C PHE A 447 11.55 -11.91 6.37
N SER A 448 10.60 -11.06 5.95
CA SER A 448 9.43 -10.69 6.73
C SER A 448 8.57 -11.90 7.11
N ASN A 449 8.40 -12.86 6.21
CA ASN A 449 7.66 -14.10 6.45
C ASN A 449 8.37 -15.01 7.47
N ILE A 450 9.71 -15.05 7.46
CA ILE A 450 10.51 -15.74 8.49
C ILE A 450 10.18 -15.13 9.86
N GLY A 451 10.30 -13.80 10.00
CA GLY A 451 9.96 -13.09 11.24
C GLY A 451 8.49 -13.26 11.67
N ALA A 452 7.56 -13.23 10.72
CA ALA A 452 6.14 -13.45 10.98
C ALA A 452 5.87 -14.87 11.50
N SER A 453 6.51 -15.89 10.90
CA SER A 453 6.37 -17.29 11.32
C SER A 453 6.87 -17.55 12.73
N LEU A 454 7.97 -16.90 13.13
CA LEU A 454 8.53 -16.92 14.50
C LEU A 454 7.63 -16.24 15.53
N SER A 455 6.70 -15.39 15.08
CA SER A 455 5.74 -14.68 15.95
C SER A 455 4.31 -15.23 15.92
N ASN A 456 4.08 -16.35 15.23
CA ASN A 456 2.76 -16.96 15.15
C ASN A 456 2.41 -17.72 16.45
N GLU A 457 1.41 -17.22 17.20
CA GLU A 457 1.01 -17.77 18.51
C GLU A 457 0.61 -19.25 18.44
N THR A 458 -0.08 -19.67 17.38
CA THR A 458 -0.55 -21.05 17.22
C THR A 458 0.62 -22.00 17.01
N VAL A 459 1.53 -21.65 16.09
CA VAL A 459 2.72 -22.47 15.78
C VAL A 459 3.63 -22.57 17.00
N MET A 460 3.83 -21.47 17.73
CA MET A 460 4.67 -21.46 18.92
C MET A 460 4.07 -22.27 20.08
N SER A 461 2.75 -22.20 20.26
CA SER A 461 2.04 -23.02 21.26
C SER A 461 2.19 -24.52 20.97
N GLU A 462 2.03 -24.93 19.71
CA GLU A 462 2.24 -26.33 19.29
C GLU A 462 3.68 -26.80 19.53
N LEU A 463 4.66 -25.95 19.22
CA LEU A 463 6.07 -26.27 19.44
C LEU A 463 6.41 -26.36 20.94
N GLN A 464 5.82 -25.51 21.78
CA GLN A 464 5.95 -25.60 23.24
C GLN A 464 5.32 -26.88 23.82
N MET A 465 4.22 -27.36 23.25
CA MET A 465 3.65 -28.66 23.62
C MET A 465 4.55 -29.82 23.19
N ALA A 466 5.08 -29.76 21.96
CA ALA A 466 6.03 -30.74 21.46
C ALA A 466 7.33 -30.78 22.30
N ARG A 467 7.87 -29.62 22.71
CA ARG A 467 9.02 -29.55 23.62
C ARG A 467 8.73 -30.22 24.95
N ARG A 468 7.59 -29.93 25.57
CA ARG A 468 7.19 -30.59 26.83
C ARG A 468 7.08 -32.10 26.69
N ARG A 469 6.60 -32.60 25.54
CA ARG A 469 6.57 -34.03 25.25
C ARG A 469 7.99 -34.59 25.11
N PHE A 470 8.87 -33.94 24.35
CA PHE A 470 10.27 -34.33 24.20
C PHE A 470 10.98 -34.47 25.56
N ASP A 471 10.81 -33.48 26.45
CA ASP A 471 11.43 -33.50 27.79
C ASP A 471 10.85 -34.59 28.72
N SER A 472 9.66 -35.14 28.39
CA SER A 472 8.95 -36.12 29.22
C SER A 472 9.14 -37.57 28.80
N VAL A 473 9.63 -37.82 27.58
CA VAL A 473 9.75 -39.17 27.00
C VAL A 473 11.18 -39.65 27.17
N GLU A 474 11.38 -40.79 27.84
CA GLU A 474 12.65 -41.52 27.77
C GLU A 474 12.74 -42.22 26.41
N PHE A 475 13.51 -41.66 25.48
CA PHE A 475 13.73 -42.26 24.18
C PHE A 475 14.58 -43.54 24.33
N ARG A 476 13.94 -44.71 24.23
CA ARG A 476 14.65 -46.00 24.12
C ARG A 476 15.19 -46.12 22.70
N VAL A 477 16.31 -45.48 22.44
CA VAL A 477 16.92 -45.46 21.11
C VAL A 477 17.87 -46.66 20.94
N PRO A 478 17.65 -47.53 19.93
CA PRO A 478 18.67 -48.50 19.52
C PRO A 478 19.93 -47.77 19.04
N GLN A 479 21.12 -48.21 19.49
CA GLN A 479 22.42 -47.56 19.16
C GLN A 479 22.75 -47.51 17.65
N ASP A 480 21.99 -48.22 16.80
CA ASP A 480 22.32 -48.47 15.40
C ASP A 480 21.53 -47.61 14.38
N ALA A 481 20.68 -46.67 14.85
CA ALA A 481 19.71 -45.93 14.03
C ALA A 481 19.87 -44.39 14.17
N PRO A 482 19.35 -43.54 13.24
CA PRO A 482 19.59 -42.08 13.23
C PRO A 482 18.98 -41.33 14.42
N TRP A 483 18.21 -42.00 15.26
CA TRP A 483 17.42 -41.42 16.35
C TRP A 483 18.29 -40.75 17.42
N THR A 484 19.45 -41.30 17.80
CA THR A 484 20.34 -40.69 18.81
C THR A 484 20.88 -39.35 18.32
N ASN A 485 21.21 -39.29 17.01
CA ASN A 485 21.69 -38.06 16.39
C ASN A 485 20.57 -37.02 16.27
N LEU A 486 19.32 -37.45 16.02
CA LEU A 486 18.16 -36.55 15.99
C LEU A 486 17.81 -36.01 17.37
N GLU A 487 17.87 -36.85 18.41
CA GLU A 487 17.70 -36.42 19.80
C GLU A 487 18.74 -35.39 20.19
N THR A 488 20.02 -35.67 19.89
CA THR A 488 21.12 -34.73 20.12
C THR A 488 20.89 -33.42 19.34
N ARG A 489 20.47 -33.51 18.07
CA ARG A 489 20.25 -32.31 17.23
C ARG A 489 19.07 -31.47 17.71
N ALA A 490 18.01 -32.11 18.19
CA ALA A 490 16.86 -31.43 18.78
C ALA A 490 17.26 -30.72 20.08
N ALA A 491 18.02 -31.40 20.94
CA ALA A 491 18.54 -30.84 22.20
C ALA A 491 19.45 -29.62 21.98
N LEU A 492 20.25 -29.60 20.91
CA LEU A 492 21.10 -28.46 20.58
C LEU A 492 20.30 -27.17 20.29
N ALA A 493 19.10 -27.27 19.73
CA ALA A 493 18.26 -26.12 19.42
C ALA A 493 17.53 -25.54 20.66
N HIS A 494 17.63 -26.18 21.82
CA HIS A 494 16.88 -25.83 23.02
C HIS A 494 17.11 -24.39 23.53
N PRO A 495 18.35 -23.87 23.64
CA PRO A 495 18.58 -22.50 24.12
C PRO A 495 17.91 -21.45 23.23
N THR A 496 17.97 -21.65 21.91
CA THR A 496 17.34 -20.79 20.93
C THR A 496 15.82 -20.81 21.03
N LEU A 497 15.23 -21.99 21.23
CA LEU A 497 13.79 -22.13 21.44
C LEU A 497 13.33 -21.38 22.69
N ASP A 498 14.09 -21.47 23.79
CA ASP A 498 13.78 -20.76 25.04
C ASP A 498 13.83 -19.24 24.84
N GLU A 499 14.83 -18.73 24.10
CA GLU A 499 14.93 -17.31 23.74
C GLU A 499 13.74 -16.83 22.87
N VAL A 500 13.35 -17.65 21.88
CA VAL A 500 12.18 -17.36 21.03
C VAL A 500 10.91 -17.32 21.88
N PHE A 501 10.71 -18.26 22.80
CA PHE A 501 9.55 -18.31 23.69
C PHE A 501 9.47 -17.11 24.65
N ASP A 502 10.59 -16.73 25.27
CA ASP A 502 10.66 -15.63 26.23
C ASP A 502 10.51 -14.24 25.56
N GLY A 503 11.01 -14.06 24.34
CA GLY A 503 11.01 -12.77 23.65
C GLY A 503 9.68 -12.34 23.01
N ILE A 504 8.70 -13.22 22.82
CA ILE A 504 7.45 -12.90 22.09
C ILE A 504 6.50 -12.00 22.90
N GLY A 505 6.48 -12.13 24.24
CA GLY A 505 5.61 -11.32 25.10
C GLY A 505 5.95 -9.82 25.11
N ARG A 506 7.24 -9.48 25.00
CA ARG A 506 7.76 -8.10 25.06
C ARG A 506 7.71 -7.40 23.70
N ARG A 507 7.99 -8.15 22.63
CA ARG A 507 8.05 -7.64 21.24
C ARG A 507 6.69 -7.32 20.62
N ARG A 508 5.59 -7.86 21.15
CA ARG A 508 4.21 -7.51 20.75
C ARG A 508 3.86 -6.07 21.07
N LEU A 509 4.37 -5.55 22.20
CA LEU A 509 4.08 -4.20 22.66
C LEU A 509 4.93 -3.17 21.91
N GLU A 510 6.20 -3.49 21.65
CA GLU A 510 7.14 -2.61 20.93
C GLU A 510 6.84 -2.50 19.44
N ARG A 511 6.51 -3.60 18.73
CA ARG A 511 6.15 -3.56 17.30
C ARG A 511 4.86 -2.78 17.04
N ALA A 512 3.83 -2.99 17.86
CA ALA A 512 2.59 -2.22 17.77
C ALA A 512 2.79 -0.71 18.01
N PHE A 513 3.79 -0.34 18.82
CA PHE A 513 4.14 1.05 19.08
C PHE A 513 5.01 1.64 17.96
N GLN A 514 5.98 0.87 17.43
CA GLN A 514 6.89 1.32 16.38
C GLN A 514 6.21 1.45 15.01
N ASP A 515 5.30 0.54 14.65
CA ASP A 515 4.53 0.62 13.40
C ASP A 515 3.58 1.83 13.37
N LEU A 516 2.97 2.14 14.52
CA LEU A 516 2.15 3.33 14.68
C LEU A 516 2.98 4.62 14.60
N THR A 517 4.23 4.60 15.07
CA THR A 517 5.10 5.78 15.10
C THR A 517 5.76 6.05 13.74
N ARG A 518 6.15 5.01 13.00
CA ARG A 518 6.69 5.13 11.63
C ARG A 518 5.66 5.65 10.63
N GLN A 519 4.39 5.26 10.76
CA GLN A 519 3.31 5.77 9.90
C GLN A 519 2.91 7.23 10.18
N ILE A 520 3.28 7.79 11.33
CA ILE A 520 2.90 9.15 11.75
C ILE A 520 3.99 10.19 11.46
N LEU A 521 5.26 9.78 11.33
CA LEU A 521 6.41 10.71 11.31
C LEU A 521 7.26 10.71 10.02
N ALA A 522 6.94 9.93 8.99
CA ALA A 522 7.66 10.04 7.72
C ALA A 522 7.36 11.38 7.00
N PRO A 523 8.35 12.25 6.77
CA PRO A 523 8.18 13.42 5.90
C PRO A 523 7.97 12.96 4.45
N VAL A 524 7.08 13.63 3.73
CA VAL A 524 6.80 13.41 2.31
C VAL A 524 7.95 14.00 1.47
N ASP A 525 9.07 13.28 1.35
CA ASP A 525 10.16 13.62 0.42
C ASP A 525 10.26 12.64 -0.77
N GLN A 526 9.37 11.65 -0.85
CA GLN A 526 9.30 10.73 -2.00
C GLN A 526 8.23 11.19 -2.99
N ILE A 527 8.66 11.56 -4.19
CA ILE A 527 7.78 11.66 -5.36
C ILE A 527 7.16 10.27 -5.54
N THR A 528 5.85 10.17 -5.49
CA THR A 528 5.14 8.89 -5.48
C THR A 528 5.27 8.23 -6.86
N PRO A 529 5.35 6.89 -6.98
CA PRO A 529 5.46 6.20 -8.29
C PRO A 529 4.39 6.61 -9.30
N ALA A 530 3.18 6.94 -8.83
CA ALA A 530 2.09 7.45 -9.67
C ALA A 530 2.40 8.81 -10.33
N THR A 531 3.22 9.66 -9.70
CA THR A 531 3.66 10.95 -10.24
C THR A 531 4.79 10.75 -11.26
N SER A 532 5.75 9.85 -10.98
CA SER A 532 6.83 9.49 -11.91
C SER A 532 6.30 8.80 -13.18
N MET A 533 5.35 7.86 -13.05
CA MET A 533 4.65 7.22 -14.17
C MET A 533 3.87 8.23 -15.04
N ALA A 534 3.22 9.21 -14.41
CA ALA A 534 2.48 10.23 -15.14
C ALA A 534 3.44 11.09 -15.99
N ILE A 535 4.60 11.46 -15.43
CA ILE A 535 5.60 12.30 -16.10
C ILE A 535 6.30 11.54 -17.24
N SER A 536 6.62 10.25 -17.08
CA SER A 536 7.31 9.48 -18.14
C SER A 536 6.44 9.25 -19.39
N ARG A 537 5.11 9.16 -19.22
CA ARG A 537 4.16 8.90 -20.32
C ARG A 537 3.67 10.15 -21.06
N PHE A 538 4.02 11.35 -20.61
CA PHE A 538 3.60 12.57 -21.31
C PHE A 538 4.46 12.82 -22.57
N ARG A 539 3.80 12.90 -23.73
CA ARG A 539 4.37 13.31 -25.02
C ARG A 539 3.94 14.73 -25.37
N PHE A 540 4.85 15.59 -25.82
CA PHE A 540 4.51 16.96 -26.23
C PHE A 540 3.72 17.02 -27.56
N LYS A 541 3.74 15.96 -28.37
CA LYS A 541 3.05 15.86 -29.66
C LYS A 541 2.89 14.40 -30.08
N GLU A 542 1.69 13.97 -30.47
CA GLU A 542 1.46 12.62 -31.02
C GLU A 542 2.06 12.53 -32.44
N ARG A 543 3.12 11.73 -32.61
CA ARG A 543 3.51 11.16 -33.91
C ARG A 543 2.83 9.79 -34.05
N PRO A 544 2.56 9.33 -35.29
CA PRO A 544 2.21 7.93 -35.53
C PRO A 544 3.29 7.01 -34.91
N PRO A 545 2.91 5.89 -34.28
CA PRO A 545 3.87 4.91 -33.79
C PRO A 545 4.80 4.45 -34.93
N HIS A 546 6.06 4.12 -34.60
CA HIS A 546 7.07 3.59 -35.55
C HIS A 546 7.58 4.57 -36.63
N ARG A 547 7.71 5.87 -36.33
CA ARG A 547 8.41 6.85 -37.20
C ARG A 547 9.36 7.76 -36.43
N GLY A 548 10.58 7.28 -36.20
CA GLY A 548 11.75 8.07 -35.80
C GLY A 548 12.27 8.97 -36.93
N LEU A 549 13.43 9.61 -36.71
CA LEU A 549 14.17 10.32 -37.79
C LEU A 549 15.17 9.41 -38.51
N ILE A 550 15.44 8.23 -37.98
CA ILE A 550 16.25 7.20 -38.63
C ILE A 550 15.42 6.59 -39.78
N SER A 551 15.94 6.65 -41.00
CA SER A 551 15.22 6.11 -42.17
C SER A 551 15.28 4.58 -42.21
N PRO A 552 14.34 3.90 -42.89
CA PRO A 552 14.38 2.45 -43.07
C PRO A 552 15.69 1.96 -43.72
N GLU A 553 16.23 2.71 -44.67
CA GLU A 553 17.51 2.37 -45.32
C GLU A 553 18.68 2.47 -44.33
N GLN A 554 18.69 3.50 -43.49
CA GLN A 554 19.70 3.62 -42.42
C GLN A 554 19.57 2.50 -41.39
N LEU A 555 18.33 2.09 -41.09
CA LEU A 555 18.06 0.99 -40.16
C LEU A 555 18.60 -0.34 -40.71
N GLU A 556 18.39 -0.63 -42.00
CA GLU A 556 18.97 -1.80 -42.67
C GLU A 556 20.51 -1.77 -42.68
N ASP A 557 21.11 -0.62 -43.00
CA ASP A 557 22.57 -0.43 -43.01
C ASP A 557 23.19 -0.65 -41.61
N ILE A 558 22.49 -0.24 -40.55
CA ILE A 558 22.89 -0.48 -39.17
C ILE A 558 22.73 -1.96 -38.81
N ARG A 559 21.57 -2.57 -39.15
CA ARG A 559 21.28 -3.97 -38.84
C ARG A 559 22.33 -4.91 -39.43
N ALA A 560 22.85 -4.60 -40.62
CA ALA A 560 23.89 -5.39 -41.28
C ALA A 560 25.25 -5.40 -40.54
N GLN A 561 25.45 -4.50 -39.58
CA GLN A 561 26.73 -4.36 -38.86
C GLN A 561 26.64 -4.78 -37.39
N LEU A 562 25.43 -4.93 -36.84
CA LEU A 562 25.19 -5.24 -35.44
C LEU A 562 25.65 -6.66 -35.06
N GLN A 563 26.07 -6.83 -33.81
CA GLN A 563 26.46 -8.10 -33.21
C GLN A 563 25.92 -8.22 -31.79
N PRO A 564 25.61 -9.43 -31.29
CA PRO A 564 25.24 -9.65 -29.90
C PRO A 564 26.20 -8.96 -28.94
N GLY A 565 25.67 -8.25 -27.95
CA GLY A 565 26.44 -7.47 -26.97
C GLY A 565 26.60 -5.98 -27.32
N ASP A 566 26.19 -5.54 -28.51
CA ASP A 566 26.25 -4.10 -28.83
C ASP A 566 25.33 -3.29 -27.91
N ILE A 567 25.86 -2.20 -27.35
CA ILE A 567 25.12 -1.25 -26.52
C ILE A 567 24.54 -0.17 -27.41
N LEU A 568 23.21 -0.07 -27.42
CA LEU A 568 22.45 0.92 -28.16
C LEU A 568 22.19 2.11 -27.24
N VAL A 569 22.60 3.30 -27.65
CA VAL A 569 22.34 4.55 -26.92
C VAL A 569 21.44 5.43 -27.79
N GLU A 570 20.23 5.69 -27.31
CA GLU A 570 19.15 6.21 -28.13
C GLU A 570 18.61 7.54 -27.61
N ARG A 571 18.16 8.39 -28.53
CA ARG A 571 17.46 9.64 -28.21
C ARG A 571 16.14 9.72 -28.97
N ARG A 572 15.05 9.93 -28.23
CA ARG A 572 13.71 10.24 -28.75
C ARG A 572 13.32 11.65 -28.32
N ASN A 573 13.39 12.64 -29.20
CA ASN A 573 13.32 14.08 -28.90
C ASN A 573 12.02 14.55 -28.20
N TRP A 574 10.94 13.79 -28.25
CA TRP A 574 9.58 14.26 -27.90
C TRP A 574 9.01 13.72 -26.57
N TYR A 575 9.82 13.03 -25.77
CA TYR A 575 9.45 12.56 -24.42
C TYR A 575 9.85 13.58 -23.35
N ILE A 576 9.01 13.76 -22.32
CA ILE A 576 9.30 14.68 -21.18
C ILE A 576 10.55 14.25 -20.40
N SER A 577 10.94 12.97 -20.43
CA SER A 577 12.17 12.47 -19.80
C SER A 577 13.44 13.20 -20.24
N ASN A 578 13.49 13.73 -21.48
CA ASN A 578 14.63 14.51 -21.99
C ASN A 578 14.86 15.85 -21.29
N SER A 579 13.82 16.41 -20.66
CA SER A 579 13.91 17.69 -19.94
C SER A 579 14.33 17.51 -18.47
N LEU A 580 14.34 16.26 -17.98
CA LEU A 580 14.59 15.90 -16.59
C LEU A 580 15.94 15.19 -16.38
N LEU A 581 16.49 14.56 -17.43
CA LEU A 581 17.79 13.90 -17.40
C LEU A 581 18.88 14.78 -18.03
N PRO A 582 20.03 15.01 -17.37
CA PRO A 582 21.10 15.81 -17.93
C PRO A 582 21.85 15.10 -19.09
N GLY A 583 22.10 15.85 -20.17
CA GLY A 583 22.94 15.44 -21.32
C GLY A 583 22.15 15.10 -22.59
N PHE A 584 22.83 14.59 -23.63
CA PHE A 584 22.21 14.39 -24.96
C PHE A 584 21.49 13.06 -25.08
N TRP A 585 22.03 12.01 -24.46
CA TRP A 585 21.50 10.65 -24.54
C TRP A 585 20.63 10.33 -23.31
N PRO A 586 19.32 10.05 -23.50
CA PRO A 586 18.39 9.72 -22.42
C PRO A 586 18.18 8.23 -22.15
N HIS A 587 18.50 7.34 -23.11
CA HIS A 587 18.11 5.92 -23.06
C HIS A 587 19.22 4.99 -23.53
N THR A 588 19.23 3.77 -23.00
CA THR A 588 20.12 2.68 -23.43
C THR A 588 19.37 1.36 -23.58
N ALA A 589 19.79 0.54 -24.53
CA ALA A 589 19.28 -0.80 -24.76
C ALA A 589 20.45 -1.72 -25.15
N LEU A 590 20.23 -3.04 -25.06
CA LEU A 590 21.24 -4.04 -25.41
C LEU A 590 20.76 -4.85 -26.62
N TYR A 591 21.60 -4.93 -27.65
CA TYR A 591 21.34 -5.80 -28.79
C TYR A 591 21.74 -7.24 -28.47
N LEU A 592 20.79 -8.16 -28.61
CA LEU A 592 20.97 -9.60 -28.33
C LEU A 592 21.32 -10.41 -29.57
N GLY A 593 20.98 -9.92 -30.77
CA GLY A 593 21.05 -10.70 -32.01
C GLY A 593 19.84 -11.60 -32.22
N SER A 594 19.95 -12.58 -33.11
CA SER A 594 18.91 -13.58 -33.37
C SER A 594 18.97 -14.75 -32.38
N TYR A 595 17.90 -15.56 -32.36
CA TYR A 595 17.88 -16.77 -31.55
C TYR A 595 19.00 -17.75 -31.94
N GLU A 596 19.30 -17.86 -33.23
CA GLU A 596 20.37 -18.71 -33.76
C GLU A 596 21.74 -18.24 -33.28
N GLU A 597 22.00 -16.92 -33.29
CA GLU A 597 23.27 -16.36 -32.78
C GLU A 597 23.44 -16.66 -31.28
N LEU A 598 22.39 -16.51 -30.47
CA LEU A 598 22.42 -16.88 -29.05
C LEU A 598 22.62 -18.39 -28.84
N GLN A 599 22.07 -19.22 -29.73
CA GLN A 599 22.25 -20.67 -29.68
C GLN A 599 23.69 -21.07 -30.04
N GLU A 600 24.29 -20.43 -31.05
CA GLU A 600 25.68 -20.65 -31.45
C GLU A 600 26.67 -20.25 -30.34
N LEU A 601 26.35 -19.20 -29.59
CA LEU A 601 27.12 -18.79 -28.39
C LEU A 601 26.91 -19.72 -27.17
N GLY A 602 25.97 -20.68 -27.25
CA GLY A 602 25.66 -21.65 -26.20
C GLY A 602 24.79 -21.11 -25.05
N ILE A 603 24.31 -19.86 -25.15
CA ILE A 603 23.62 -19.15 -24.07
C ILE A 603 22.20 -19.70 -23.84
N THR A 604 21.55 -20.21 -24.88
CA THR A 604 20.16 -20.72 -24.80
C THR A 604 19.99 -21.90 -23.84
N THR A 605 21.09 -22.54 -23.44
CA THR A 605 21.10 -23.64 -22.46
C THR A 605 21.41 -23.20 -21.02
N ASP A 606 21.79 -21.93 -20.81
CA ASP A 606 22.03 -21.37 -19.48
C ASP A 606 20.73 -21.41 -18.66
N PRO A 607 20.72 -21.98 -17.42
CA PRO A 607 19.53 -22.02 -16.57
C PRO A 607 18.89 -20.66 -16.28
N ARG A 608 19.68 -19.57 -16.26
CA ARG A 608 19.20 -18.19 -16.07
C ARG A 608 18.42 -17.68 -17.28
N VAL A 609 18.68 -18.25 -18.46
CA VAL A 609 18.19 -17.77 -19.75
C VAL A 609 17.08 -18.64 -20.32
N ALA A 610 17.19 -19.96 -20.16
CA ALA A 610 16.25 -20.94 -20.70
C ALA A 610 14.76 -20.62 -20.42
N PRO A 611 14.34 -20.11 -19.24
CA PRO A 611 12.95 -19.74 -18.98
C PRO A 611 12.40 -18.63 -19.89
N HIS A 612 13.27 -17.81 -20.48
CA HIS A 612 12.91 -16.63 -21.26
C HIS A 612 12.96 -16.87 -22.78
N MET A 613 13.51 -18.00 -23.22
CA MET A 613 13.74 -18.26 -24.65
C MET A 613 12.47 -18.41 -25.47
N SER A 614 11.41 -18.99 -24.91
CA SER A 614 10.12 -19.08 -25.60
C SER A 614 9.53 -17.70 -25.90
N ASP A 615 9.73 -16.75 -24.99
CA ASP A 615 9.27 -15.39 -25.15
C ASP A 615 10.13 -14.63 -26.18
N PHE A 616 11.45 -14.87 -26.19
CA PHE A 616 12.39 -14.24 -27.10
C PHE A 616 12.17 -14.65 -28.57
N GLN A 617 11.79 -15.91 -28.82
CA GLN A 617 11.42 -16.39 -30.16
C GLN A 617 10.08 -15.82 -30.68
N GLY A 618 9.44 -14.95 -29.90
CA GLY A 618 8.23 -14.24 -30.30
C GLY A 618 8.50 -13.13 -31.33
N GLN A 619 7.41 -12.47 -31.72
CA GLN A 619 7.41 -11.33 -32.62
C GLN A 619 6.61 -10.18 -32.02
N ASN A 620 6.91 -8.96 -32.43
CA ASN A 620 6.12 -7.78 -32.08
C ASN A 620 4.76 -7.74 -32.82
N GLU A 621 3.97 -6.70 -32.60
CA GLU A 621 2.65 -6.54 -33.24
C GLU A 621 2.70 -6.41 -34.79
N LEU A 622 3.87 -6.08 -35.34
CA LEU A 622 4.12 -5.91 -36.77
C LEU A 622 4.72 -7.17 -37.42
N GLY A 623 5.02 -8.21 -36.64
CA GLY A 623 5.62 -9.45 -37.10
C GLY A 623 7.16 -9.43 -37.17
N ASP A 624 7.81 -8.40 -36.62
CA ASP A 624 9.26 -8.35 -36.51
C ASP A 624 9.74 -9.19 -35.32
N GLU A 625 10.81 -9.95 -35.53
CA GLU A 625 11.45 -10.78 -34.50
C GLU A 625 12.12 -9.91 -33.43
N PHE A 626 12.10 -10.40 -32.19
CA PHE A 626 12.81 -9.73 -31.12
C PHE A 626 14.32 -9.89 -31.26
N ALA A 627 15.05 -8.81 -31.00
CA ALA A 627 16.50 -8.77 -31.11
C ALA A 627 17.17 -7.85 -30.06
N VAL A 628 16.37 -7.16 -29.25
CA VAL A 628 16.82 -6.16 -28.27
C VAL A 628 16.19 -6.47 -26.92
N ILE A 629 16.95 -6.25 -25.85
CA ILE A 629 16.42 -6.18 -24.48
C ILE A 629 16.60 -4.76 -23.94
N GLU A 630 15.54 -4.22 -23.36
CA GLU A 630 15.56 -2.88 -22.80
C GLU A 630 14.63 -2.76 -21.58
N ALA A 631 14.98 -1.86 -20.67
CA ALA A 631 14.12 -1.47 -19.55
C ALA A 631 13.40 -0.16 -19.91
N ILE A 632 12.09 -0.25 -20.15
CA ILE A 632 11.20 0.89 -20.47
C ILE A 632 9.99 0.87 -19.54
N GLY A 633 9.06 1.82 -19.64
CA GLY A 633 7.98 1.98 -18.66
C GLY A 633 7.06 0.76 -18.44
N GLU A 634 7.11 -0.23 -19.34
CA GLU A 634 6.48 -1.55 -19.27
C GLU A 634 7.26 -2.59 -18.44
N GLY A 635 8.54 -2.36 -18.16
CA GLY A 635 9.47 -3.27 -17.52
C GLY A 635 10.70 -3.57 -18.38
N VAL A 636 11.44 -4.61 -18.00
CA VAL A 636 12.53 -5.19 -18.80
C VAL A 636 11.92 -6.18 -19.79
N ILE A 637 11.86 -5.78 -21.06
CA ILE A 637 11.15 -6.51 -22.10
C ILE A 637 12.05 -6.78 -23.32
N PHE A 638 11.59 -7.69 -24.17
CA PHE A 638 12.15 -7.87 -25.50
C PHE A 638 11.43 -6.96 -26.49
N THR A 639 12.21 -6.33 -27.37
CA THR A 639 11.71 -5.52 -28.47
C THR A 639 12.41 -5.92 -29.77
N SER A 640 11.75 -5.65 -30.90
CA SER A 640 12.42 -5.77 -32.18
C SER A 640 13.39 -4.60 -32.37
N PHE A 641 14.41 -4.81 -33.21
CA PHE A 641 15.34 -3.74 -33.56
C PHE A 641 14.61 -2.55 -34.20
N GLU A 642 13.59 -2.83 -35.01
CA GLU A 642 12.70 -1.87 -35.65
C GLU A 642 11.90 -1.04 -34.65
N GLN A 643 11.44 -1.66 -33.55
CA GLN A 643 10.71 -0.98 -32.49
C GLN A 643 11.63 -0.13 -31.60
N SER A 644 12.82 -0.63 -31.29
CA SER A 644 13.77 0.07 -30.41
C SER A 644 14.42 1.24 -31.16
N VAL A 645 15.21 0.95 -32.20
CA VAL A 645 15.99 1.97 -32.94
C VAL A 645 15.15 2.68 -34.00
N GLY A 646 14.23 2.01 -34.69
CA GLY A 646 13.42 2.65 -35.74
C GLY A 646 12.48 3.76 -35.21
N GLU A 647 12.21 3.78 -33.91
CA GLU A 647 11.48 4.86 -33.24
C GLU A 647 12.38 6.01 -32.74
N ALA A 648 13.70 5.83 -32.75
CA ALA A 648 14.65 6.83 -32.28
C ALA A 648 14.85 7.97 -33.29
N ASP A 649 15.15 9.17 -32.78
CA ASP A 649 15.53 10.31 -33.60
C ASP A 649 17.06 10.38 -33.80
N ALA A 650 17.82 9.73 -32.92
CA ALA A 650 19.26 9.51 -33.05
C ALA A 650 19.65 8.23 -32.28
N VAL A 651 20.66 7.53 -32.77
CA VAL A 651 21.26 6.36 -32.12
C VAL A 651 22.78 6.43 -32.22
N ALA A 652 23.47 5.98 -31.19
CA ALA A 652 24.88 5.64 -31.19
C ALA A 652 25.04 4.19 -30.71
N ILE A 653 25.95 3.44 -31.32
CA ILE A 653 26.11 2.01 -31.06
C ILE A 653 27.56 1.78 -30.65
N PHE A 654 27.73 1.07 -29.55
CA PHE A 654 29.03 0.81 -28.96
C PHE A 654 29.23 -0.68 -28.79
N ARG A 655 30.28 -1.21 -29.42
CA ARG A 655 30.67 -2.61 -29.29
C ARG A 655 31.76 -2.74 -28.23
N PRO A 656 31.51 -3.44 -27.12
CA PRO A 656 32.57 -3.77 -26.16
C PRO A 656 33.49 -4.84 -26.75
N ASN A 657 34.79 -4.76 -26.44
CA ASN A 657 35.78 -5.72 -26.91
C ASN A 657 35.90 -6.89 -25.91
N LEU A 658 35.04 -7.90 -26.07
CA LEU A 658 34.92 -9.00 -25.11
C LEU A 658 35.43 -10.32 -25.68
N SER A 659 35.89 -11.20 -24.79
CA SER A 659 36.09 -12.62 -25.12
C SER A 659 34.73 -13.31 -25.29
N ASP A 660 34.69 -14.46 -25.98
CA ASP A 660 33.46 -15.26 -26.10
C ASP A 660 32.93 -15.73 -24.72
N GLU A 661 33.79 -15.79 -23.70
CA GLU A 661 33.40 -16.13 -22.33
C GLU A 661 32.69 -14.96 -21.64
N ASP A 662 33.30 -13.78 -21.68
CA ASP A 662 32.74 -12.56 -21.09
C ASP A 662 31.46 -12.13 -21.81
N LEU A 663 31.41 -12.28 -23.13
CA LEU A 663 30.20 -12.00 -23.90
C LEU A 663 29.04 -12.92 -23.48
N ARG A 664 29.32 -14.22 -23.27
CA ARG A 664 28.31 -15.18 -22.83
C ARG A 664 27.77 -14.82 -21.44
N GLU A 665 28.67 -14.46 -20.53
CA GLU A 665 28.28 -14.05 -19.17
C GLU A 665 27.47 -12.75 -19.18
N ALA A 666 27.91 -11.74 -19.95
CA ALA A 666 27.18 -10.48 -20.09
C ALA A 666 25.76 -10.70 -20.61
N LEU A 667 25.62 -11.45 -21.71
CA LEU A 667 24.31 -11.76 -22.29
C LEU A 667 23.44 -12.60 -21.34
N GLY A 668 24.05 -13.55 -20.60
CA GLY A 668 23.36 -14.32 -19.55
C GLY A 668 22.80 -13.44 -18.44
N ARG A 669 23.58 -12.46 -17.96
CA ARG A 669 23.14 -11.47 -16.95
C ARG A 669 22.01 -10.60 -17.47
N ALA A 670 22.14 -10.05 -18.68
CA ALA A 670 21.09 -9.23 -19.29
C ALA A 670 19.76 -10.01 -19.39
N LEU A 671 19.82 -11.23 -19.92
CA LEU A 671 18.65 -12.08 -20.13
C LEU A 671 18.00 -12.52 -18.81
N SER A 672 18.77 -12.68 -17.73
CA SER A 672 18.24 -13.00 -16.38
C SER A 672 17.33 -11.90 -15.81
N HIS A 673 17.40 -10.68 -16.34
CA HIS A 673 16.60 -9.55 -15.88
C HIS A 673 15.26 -9.41 -16.59
N ARG A 674 15.00 -10.24 -17.61
CA ARG A 674 13.75 -10.23 -18.38
C ARG A 674 12.54 -10.44 -17.46
N GLY A 675 11.58 -9.52 -17.54
CA GLY A 675 10.32 -9.58 -16.79
C GLY A 675 10.30 -8.76 -15.49
N LYS A 676 11.42 -8.15 -15.11
CA LYS A 676 11.48 -7.19 -13.99
C LYS A 676 10.68 -5.92 -14.31
N GLU A 677 10.09 -5.28 -13.31
CA GLU A 677 9.35 -4.03 -13.50
C GLU A 677 10.31 -2.85 -13.74
N TYR A 678 9.79 -1.74 -14.25
CA TYR A 678 10.58 -0.53 -14.44
C TYR A 678 10.74 0.24 -13.14
N ASP A 679 11.96 0.66 -12.83
CA ASP A 679 12.21 1.46 -11.64
C ASP A 679 11.95 2.96 -11.90
N PHE A 680 10.87 3.49 -11.32
CA PHE A 680 10.51 4.90 -11.43
C PHE A 680 11.18 5.80 -10.36
N ASP A 681 11.85 5.20 -9.38
CA ASP A 681 12.56 5.88 -8.29
C ASP A 681 14.06 6.06 -8.57
N PHE A 682 14.57 5.41 -9.63
CA PHE A 682 15.96 5.48 -10.12
C PHE A 682 16.96 5.16 -9.01
N ASP A 683 16.80 3.99 -8.41
CA ASP A 683 17.53 3.45 -7.27
C ASP A 683 18.32 2.20 -7.65
N PHE A 684 19.62 2.38 -7.92
CA PHE A 684 20.52 1.29 -8.30
C PHE A 684 20.89 0.41 -7.09
N GLU A 685 20.40 0.71 -5.89
CA GLU A 685 20.60 -0.14 -4.72
C GLU A 685 19.69 -1.38 -4.77
N THR A 686 18.56 -1.34 -5.50
CA THR A 686 17.59 -2.43 -5.62
C THR A 686 17.61 -3.07 -7.01
N THR A 687 17.25 -4.34 -7.13
CA THR A 687 17.31 -5.07 -8.42
C THR A 687 16.06 -5.81 -8.82
N ASP A 688 14.98 -5.71 -8.05
CA ASP A 688 13.65 -6.21 -8.42
C ASP A 688 13.02 -5.39 -9.56
N ARG A 689 13.48 -4.15 -9.72
CA ARG A 689 13.14 -3.23 -10.79
C ARG A 689 14.40 -2.62 -11.37
N LEU A 690 14.40 -2.33 -12.66
CA LEU A 690 15.57 -1.75 -13.33
C LEU A 690 15.19 -0.54 -14.18
N VAL A 691 16.12 0.41 -14.29
CA VAL A 691 16.12 1.43 -15.34
C VAL A 691 17.03 1.03 -16.50
N CYS A 692 16.86 1.69 -17.65
CA CYS A 692 17.59 1.36 -18.89
C CYS A 692 19.11 1.38 -18.74
N THR A 693 19.65 2.36 -18.00
CA THR A 693 21.09 2.48 -17.75
C THR A 693 21.59 1.49 -16.71
N GLU A 694 20.73 1.07 -15.79
CA GLU A 694 21.05 0.05 -14.80
C GLU A 694 21.10 -1.33 -15.44
N LEU A 695 20.20 -1.63 -16.39
CA LEU A 695 20.25 -2.87 -17.16
C LEU A 695 21.62 -3.07 -17.82
N ILE A 696 22.16 -2.01 -18.46
CA ILE A 696 23.50 -2.05 -19.06
C ILE A 696 24.59 -2.18 -18.00
N PHE A 697 24.46 -1.47 -16.87
CA PHE A 697 25.42 -1.55 -15.77
C PHE A 697 25.52 -3.00 -15.28
N ARG A 698 24.38 -3.61 -14.91
CA ARG A 698 24.29 -5.00 -14.43
C ARG A 698 24.80 -6.02 -15.44
N THR A 699 24.61 -5.74 -16.74
CA THR A 699 25.09 -6.60 -17.83
C THR A 699 26.61 -6.66 -17.85
N TYR A 700 27.29 -5.52 -17.68
CA TYR A 700 28.73 -5.40 -17.90
C TYR A 700 29.55 -5.14 -16.62
N ASP A 701 28.91 -5.07 -15.45
CA ASP A 701 29.57 -4.84 -14.17
C ASP A 701 30.64 -5.90 -13.90
N GLY A 702 31.86 -5.48 -13.58
CA GLY A 702 33.03 -6.36 -13.42
C GLY A 702 33.58 -6.99 -14.71
N ILE A 703 32.93 -6.80 -15.86
CA ILE A 703 33.42 -7.21 -17.19
C ILE A 703 34.08 -6.02 -17.90
N LEU A 704 33.45 -4.86 -17.85
CA LEU A 704 34.00 -3.59 -18.33
C LEU A 704 34.43 -2.71 -17.15
N GLU A 705 35.45 -1.88 -17.36
CA GLU A 705 35.82 -0.83 -16.40
C GLU A 705 34.80 0.33 -16.45
N ILE A 706 33.63 0.11 -15.87
CA ILE A 706 32.56 1.12 -15.86
C ILE A 706 32.95 2.28 -14.92
N PRO A 707 32.78 3.56 -15.32
CA PRO A 707 33.17 4.69 -14.49
C PRO A 707 32.36 4.73 -13.17
N PRO A 708 32.92 5.31 -12.10
CA PRO A 708 32.24 5.36 -10.81
C PRO A 708 30.90 6.11 -10.93
N MET A 709 29.85 5.49 -10.38
CA MET A 709 28.50 6.07 -10.33
C MET A 709 28.51 7.41 -9.59
N ARG A 710 27.70 8.35 -10.08
CA ARG A 710 27.54 9.66 -9.45
C ARG A 710 26.35 9.62 -8.49
N SER A 711 26.49 10.25 -7.33
CA SER A 711 25.34 10.46 -6.46
C SER A 711 24.47 11.59 -7.03
N ILE A 712 23.25 11.25 -7.45
CA ILE A 712 22.24 12.20 -7.93
C ILE A 712 21.02 12.07 -7.00
N MET A 713 20.68 13.15 -6.30
CA MET A 713 19.61 13.15 -5.27
C MET A 713 19.85 12.14 -4.12
N GLY A 714 21.12 11.87 -3.79
CA GLY A 714 21.49 11.00 -2.67
C GLY A 714 21.54 9.51 -2.98
N LYS A 715 21.23 9.10 -4.21
CA LYS A 715 21.33 7.69 -4.67
C LYS A 715 22.41 7.54 -5.75
N PRO A 716 23.14 6.40 -5.80
CA PRO A 716 24.07 6.12 -6.89
C PRO A 716 23.29 5.95 -8.20
N ARG A 717 23.75 6.62 -9.26
CA ARG A 717 23.13 6.53 -10.59
C ARG A 717 24.18 6.62 -11.69
N MET A 718 23.83 6.05 -12.84
CA MET A 718 24.55 6.21 -14.10
C MET A 718 23.64 6.79 -15.18
N ALA A 719 24.10 7.83 -15.88
CA ALA A 719 23.40 8.37 -17.04
C ALA A 719 23.87 7.69 -18.32
N ALA A 720 23.02 7.63 -19.35
CA ALA A 720 23.39 7.06 -20.64
C ALA A 720 24.61 7.77 -21.27
N ASN A 721 24.78 9.05 -20.99
CA ASN A 721 25.95 9.82 -21.42
C ASN A 721 27.26 9.36 -20.77
N ASP A 722 27.23 8.70 -19.61
CA ASP A 722 28.43 8.19 -18.96
C ASP A 722 28.97 6.97 -19.73
N TYR A 723 28.10 6.14 -20.32
CA TYR A 723 28.54 5.10 -21.28
C TYR A 723 29.19 5.72 -22.51
N VAL A 724 28.60 6.75 -23.10
CA VAL A 724 29.21 7.43 -24.26
C VAL A 724 30.59 8.02 -23.91
N ARG A 725 30.80 8.46 -22.67
CA ARG A 725 32.09 8.92 -22.18
C ARG A 725 33.10 7.79 -22.03
N LEU A 726 32.67 6.60 -21.58
CA LEU A 726 33.53 5.40 -21.50
C LEU A 726 34.28 5.18 -22.82
N TRP A 727 33.56 5.16 -23.95
CA TRP A 727 34.17 5.02 -25.29
C TRP A 727 34.91 6.26 -25.77
N ALA A 728 34.49 7.46 -25.37
CA ALA A 728 35.22 8.68 -25.74
C ALA A 728 36.59 8.77 -25.04
N ASP A 729 36.69 8.22 -23.83
CA ASP A 729 37.88 8.27 -22.98
C ASP A 729 38.82 7.07 -23.18
N GLY A 730 38.44 6.07 -24.00
CA GLY A 730 39.28 4.91 -24.33
C GLY A 730 39.30 3.83 -23.25
N LEU A 731 38.26 3.75 -22.42
CA LEU A 731 38.15 2.85 -21.27
C LEU A 731 37.39 1.55 -21.61
N GLU A 732 37.12 1.31 -22.89
CA GLU A 732 36.40 0.13 -23.40
C GLU A 732 37.23 -1.16 -23.52
N SER A 733 38.45 -1.17 -22.96
CA SER A 733 39.50 -2.16 -23.22
C SER A 733 39.26 -3.52 -22.59
#